data_AF-A0A8J0TTD2-F1
#
_entry.id   AF-A0A8J0TTD2-F1
#
_cell.length_a   1.000
_cell.length_b   1.000
_cell.length_c   1.000
_cell.angle_alpha   90.00
_cell.angle_beta   90.00
_cell.angle_gamma   90.00
#
_symmetry.space_group_name_H-M   'P 1'
#
loop_
_entity.id
_entity.type
_entity.pdbx_description
1 polymer ?
#
loop_
_entity_poly.entity_id
_entity_poly.type
_entity_poly.pdbx_seq_one_letter_code
_entity_poly.pdbx_strand_id
1 'polypeptide(L)'
;MGICKMDEFKRLYVCMCQERGSEPQESVLGQLKEINKSAKRGHLDLSTKSISQDSCQVLGILLQNDVTFTQVLLSDCMISEDGLKALLQGLHSNSVIKHLDLKGNNLRAEGSEALGKFLRHTASLTSLTLEWNNLGTWENGFSFFSDGLASNQTLKKLDLRNNQINHKGAEELSMALKHNSTLQELDLRWNNIGLLGGRAIQSCFESNKTLVKLELSGNNISSDVLKAIELSIKHNQERQFLKKGNISQRQMLTKEVQNLKQEKSRQFINMMETIDKQREEMNSINRSAALQAGRLQEALDERKSVVNSSTAKLQLMDAALALSHQKEQDLGELLRSLKQEDSSMREKHAKELIKAKEQFGEHEAKCRRDLAAANEKILHYRSKVDELERKCKMQQDLVFELKQELTNTYSELKLRAVQAEESFEAEKKRYRQYRDDSTILHQKEVDNMARHLEDTERVAQESVQRLEATKLGLEEELSRLKIMLANQYAQAEEEVQKVRSFAQLKEQNCAVLQDKLRTLTQSRDQAQNQILQQNQVIAELQTKNNQLSLEIEVIKRRIDGLQQELGTKEEEKVSALTKARVEFHEQIGHLEAQLSTQEGLREKISTLERQQKVQSYQHREILLDKESEISILMEKLRLKDAEILRIREEEAHRACLLQNAIHSYISSSPLGSTTDKK
;
A
#
# COMPACT_ATOMS: atom_id res chain seq x y z
N MET A 1 -12.19 -49.35 -6.06
CA MET A 1 -12.91 -48.41 -5.16
C MET A 1 -13.01 -46.98 -5.68
N GLY A 2 -12.03 -46.42 -6.42
CA GLY A 2 -12.12 -45.01 -6.89
C GLY A 2 -13.14 -44.72 -8.00
N ILE A 3 -13.43 -45.67 -8.88
CA ILE A 3 -14.33 -45.46 -10.04
C ILE A 3 -15.80 -45.32 -9.61
N CYS A 4 -16.27 -46.11 -8.63
CA CYS A 4 -17.63 -45.99 -8.07
C CYS A 4 -17.93 -44.62 -7.45
N LYS A 5 -16.95 -44.01 -6.78
CA LYS A 5 -17.15 -42.73 -6.08
C LYS A 5 -17.25 -41.53 -7.04
N MET A 6 -16.61 -41.58 -8.19
CA MET A 6 -16.69 -40.51 -9.20
C MET A 6 -18.03 -40.54 -9.95
N ASP A 7 -18.55 -41.73 -10.25
CA ASP A 7 -19.89 -41.87 -10.81
C ASP A 7 -20.98 -41.45 -9.81
N GLU A 8 -20.74 -41.64 -8.51
CA GLU A 8 -21.58 -41.12 -7.42
C GLU A 8 -21.55 -39.59 -7.35
N PHE A 9 -20.37 -38.95 -7.39
CA PHE A 9 -20.24 -37.49 -7.43
C PHE A 9 -20.99 -36.86 -8.62
N LYS A 10 -20.89 -37.46 -9.81
CA LYS A 10 -21.61 -37.01 -11.00
C LYS A 10 -23.13 -37.17 -10.84
N ARG A 11 -23.61 -38.28 -10.28
CA ARG A 11 -25.04 -38.49 -10.03
C ARG A 11 -25.58 -37.48 -9.02
N LEU A 12 -24.85 -37.22 -7.94
CA LEU A 12 -25.20 -36.23 -6.94
C LEU A 12 -25.25 -34.81 -7.52
N TYR A 13 -24.31 -34.45 -8.41
CA TYR A 13 -24.34 -33.17 -9.12
C TYR A 13 -25.60 -33.00 -9.97
N VAL A 14 -25.94 -33.99 -10.80
CA VAL A 14 -27.17 -33.94 -11.62
C VAL A 14 -28.42 -33.85 -10.73
N CYS A 15 -28.48 -34.64 -9.66
CA CYS A 15 -29.62 -34.65 -8.74
C CYS A 15 -29.81 -33.28 -8.06
N MET A 16 -28.75 -32.69 -7.51
CA MET A 16 -28.85 -31.40 -6.81
C MET A 16 -29.10 -30.22 -7.75
N CYS A 17 -28.64 -30.28 -9.00
CA CYS A 17 -29.03 -29.31 -10.03
C CYS A 17 -30.54 -29.40 -10.32
N GLN A 18 -31.07 -30.61 -10.49
CA GLN A 18 -32.50 -30.84 -10.74
C GLN A 18 -33.39 -30.42 -9.57
N GLU A 19 -33.00 -30.73 -8.33
CA GLU A 19 -33.73 -30.33 -7.12
C GLU A 19 -33.84 -28.81 -6.95
N ARG A 20 -32.86 -28.06 -7.48
CA ARG A 20 -32.83 -26.59 -7.41
C ARG A 20 -33.44 -25.90 -8.64
N GLY A 21 -33.92 -26.67 -9.62
CA GLY A 21 -34.51 -26.13 -10.85
C GLY A 21 -33.49 -25.54 -11.83
N SER A 22 -32.21 -25.88 -11.71
CA SER A 22 -31.14 -25.42 -12.61
C SER A 22 -30.67 -26.58 -13.52
N GLU A 23 -30.45 -26.30 -14.81
CA GLU A 23 -29.90 -27.32 -15.71
C GLU A 23 -28.42 -27.60 -15.37
N PRO A 24 -28.02 -28.89 -15.25
CA PRO A 24 -26.63 -29.24 -14.95
C PRO A 24 -25.74 -28.84 -16.12
N GLN A 25 -24.70 -28.04 -15.86
CA GLN A 25 -23.84 -27.53 -16.92
C GLN A 25 -23.06 -28.65 -17.62
N GLU A 26 -23.14 -28.67 -18.95
CA GLU A 26 -22.47 -29.67 -19.78
C GLU A 26 -20.94 -29.61 -19.65
N SER A 27 -20.40 -28.43 -19.37
CA SER A 27 -18.96 -28.20 -19.12
C SER A 27 -18.43 -28.98 -17.91
N VAL A 28 -19.21 -29.06 -16.84
CA VAL A 28 -18.92 -29.80 -15.60
C VAL A 28 -19.13 -31.30 -15.81
N LEU A 29 -20.23 -31.68 -16.47
CA LEU A 29 -20.51 -33.08 -16.79
C LEU A 29 -19.50 -33.69 -17.75
N GLY A 30 -19.02 -32.91 -18.73
CA GLY A 30 -17.96 -33.28 -19.65
C GLY A 30 -16.65 -33.55 -18.91
N GLN A 31 -16.28 -32.67 -17.96
CA GLN A 31 -15.07 -32.88 -17.17
C GLN A 31 -15.14 -34.12 -16.29
N LEU A 32 -16.28 -34.34 -15.61
CA LEU A 32 -16.45 -35.53 -14.78
C LEU A 32 -16.38 -36.83 -15.61
N LYS A 33 -16.76 -36.79 -16.90
CA LYS A 33 -16.56 -37.92 -17.83
C LYS A 33 -15.09 -38.10 -18.24
N GLU A 34 -14.34 -37.02 -18.44
CA GLU A 34 -12.92 -37.08 -18.82
C GLU A 34 -12.00 -37.48 -17.66
N ILE A 35 -12.32 -37.06 -16.43
CA ILE A 35 -11.59 -37.45 -15.22
C ILE A 35 -11.60 -38.98 -15.05
N ASN A 36 -12.71 -39.65 -15.40
CA ASN A 36 -12.81 -41.12 -15.40
C ASN A 36 -11.89 -41.79 -16.43
N LYS A 37 -11.49 -41.08 -17.49
CA LYS A 37 -10.60 -41.57 -18.56
C LYS A 37 -9.14 -41.21 -18.36
N SER A 38 -8.86 -40.11 -17.64
CA SER A 38 -7.49 -39.60 -17.44
C SER A 38 -6.80 -40.21 -16.20
N ALA A 39 -5.47 -40.27 -16.21
CA ALA A 39 -4.67 -40.72 -15.08
C ALA A 39 -4.59 -39.69 -13.92
N LYS A 40 -5.13 -38.47 -14.10
CA LYS A 40 -5.09 -37.36 -13.11
C LYS A 40 -6.23 -37.50 -12.08
N ARG A 41 -6.22 -38.61 -11.33
CA ARG A 41 -7.20 -38.84 -10.26
C ARG A 41 -7.08 -37.77 -9.17
N GLY A 42 -8.20 -37.15 -8.77
CA GLY A 42 -8.28 -36.19 -7.66
C GLY A 42 -8.03 -34.72 -8.02
N HIS A 43 -8.15 -34.35 -9.29
CA HIS A 43 -8.09 -32.97 -9.76
C HIS A 43 -9.41 -32.64 -10.47
N LEU A 44 -10.12 -31.61 -10.01
CA LEU A 44 -11.30 -31.07 -10.68
C LEU A 44 -10.87 -29.85 -11.49
N ASP A 45 -10.68 -30.03 -12.80
CA ASP A 45 -10.23 -28.97 -13.69
C ASP A 45 -11.38 -28.43 -14.54
N LEU A 46 -11.87 -27.26 -14.18
CA LEU A 46 -12.94 -26.57 -14.91
C LEU A 46 -12.42 -25.28 -15.56
N SER A 47 -11.10 -25.14 -15.73
CA SER A 47 -10.48 -23.94 -16.29
C SER A 47 -11.07 -23.59 -17.67
N THR A 48 -11.16 -22.28 -17.97
CA THR A 48 -11.70 -21.67 -19.19
C THR A 48 -13.20 -21.92 -19.46
N LYS A 49 -13.88 -22.66 -18.59
CA LYS A 49 -15.32 -22.92 -18.71
C LYS A 49 -16.09 -21.93 -17.85
N SER A 50 -17.05 -21.23 -18.44
CA SER A 50 -17.95 -20.34 -17.69
C SER A 50 -18.84 -21.16 -16.75
N ILE A 51 -18.74 -20.92 -15.45
CA ILE A 51 -19.54 -21.61 -14.44
C ILE A 51 -20.65 -20.69 -13.96
N SER A 52 -21.90 -21.18 -13.96
CA SER A 52 -23.05 -20.41 -13.46
C SER A 52 -23.02 -20.32 -11.94
N GLN A 53 -23.64 -19.28 -11.38
CA GLN A 53 -23.78 -19.10 -9.93
C GLN A 53 -24.42 -20.33 -9.26
N ASP A 54 -25.47 -20.89 -9.86
CA ASP A 54 -26.13 -22.10 -9.36
C ASP A 54 -25.19 -23.29 -9.34
N SER A 55 -24.37 -23.45 -10.39
CA SER A 55 -23.38 -24.51 -10.46
C SER A 55 -22.29 -24.35 -9.40
N CYS A 56 -21.83 -23.14 -9.12
CA CYS A 56 -20.90 -22.87 -8.02
C CYS A 56 -21.50 -23.22 -6.65
N GLN A 57 -22.78 -22.93 -6.44
CA GLN A 57 -23.48 -23.28 -5.19
C GLN A 57 -23.60 -24.80 -5.02
N VAL A 58 -24.01 -25.51 -6.07
CA VAL A 58 -24.08 -26.98 -6.06
C VAL A 58 -22.69 -27.59 -5.84
N LEU A 59 -21.67 -27.08 -6.53
CA LEU A 59 -20.28 -27.52 -6.35
C LEU A 59 -19.78 -27.27 -4.92
N GLY A 60 -20.11 -26.13 -4.30
CA GLY A 60 -19.76 -25.87 -2.91
C GLY A 60 -20.30 -26.94 -1.96
N ILE A 61 -21.58 -27.29 -2.09
CA ILE A 61 -22.22 -28.31 -1.25
C ILE A 61 -21.62 -29.69 -1.49
N LEU A 62 -21.39 -30.07 -2.76
CA LEU A 62 -20.78 -31.36 -3.08
C LEU A 62 -19.36 -31.48 -2.56
N LEU A 63 -18.56 -30.42 -2.74
CA LEU A 63 -17.17 -30.39 -2.31
C LEU A 63 -17.06 -30.31 -0.78
N GLN A 64 -18.11 -29.96 -0.05
CA GLN A 64 -18.07 -29.93 1.42
C GLN A 64 -17.68 -31.29 2.03
N ASN A 65 -18.31 -32.37 1.56
CA ASN A 65 -18.08 -33.73 2.06
C ASN A 65 -17.21 -34.58 1.12
N ASP A 66 -16.69 -33.98 0.05
CA ASP A 66 -15.88 -34.71 -0.91
C ASP A 66 -14.51 -35.07 -0.34
N VAL A 67 -14.13 -36.33 -0.56
CA VAL A 67 -12.85 -36.90 -0.16
C VAL A 67 -11.97 -37.28 -1.35
N THR A 68 -12.41 -36.94 -2.56
CA THR A 68 -11.81 -37.43 -3.80
C THR A 68 -10.89 -36.38 -4.44
N PHE A 69 -11.29 -35.11 -4.43
CA PHE A 69 -10.56 -34.00 -5.03
C PHE A 69 -9.60 -33.36 -4.03
N THR A 70 -8.34 -33.30 -4.43
CA THR A 70 -7.26 -32.62 -3.70
C THR A 70 -6.89 -31.28 -4.33
N GLN A 71 -7.28 -31.09 -5.59
CA GLN A 71 -7.03 -29.88 -6.37
C GLN A 71 -8.29 -29.48 -7.12
N VAL A 72 -8.64 -28.20 -7.04
CA VAL A 72 -9.76 -27.61 -7.75
C VAL A 72 -9.23 -26.43 -8.57
N LEU A 73 -9.30 -26.55 -9.90
CA LEU A 73 -8.82 -25.54 -10.84
C LEU A 73 -10.01 -24.86 -11.50
N LEU A 74 -10.16 -23.57 -11.23
CA LEU A 74 -11.26 -22.72 -11.67
C LEU A 74 -10.71 -21.45 -12.33
N SER A 75 -9.65 -21.60 -13.12
CA SER A 75 -8.98 -20.49 -13.80
C SER A 75 -9.83 -19.99 -14.96
N ASP A 76 -10.02 -18.68 -15.09
CA ASP A 76 -10.77 -18.01 -16.18
C ASP A 76 -12.21 -18.57 -16.34
N CYS A 77 -12.90 -18.80 -15.22
CA CYS A 77 -14.26 -19.37 -15.19
C CYS A 77 -15.38 -18.33 -15.11
N MET A 78 -15.06 -17.03 -15.09
CA MET A 78 -16.01 -15.92 -14.95
C MET A 78 -16.97 -16.10 -13.76
N ILE A 79 -16.47 -16.62 -12.64
CA ILE A 79 -17.28 -16.88 -11.44
C ILE A 79 -17.76 -15.56 -10.85
N SER A 80 -19.08 -15.42 -10.63
CA SER A 80 -19.64 -14.26 -9.95
C SER A 80 -19.24 -14.20 -8.47
N GLU A 81 -19.24 -13.00 -7.87
CA GLU A 81 -18.86 -12.80 -6.46
C GLU A 81 -19.75 -13.63 -5.51
N ASP A 82 -21.06 -13.70 -5.78
CA ASP A 82 -22.00 -14.56 -5.05
C ASP A 82 -21.76 -16.06 -5.28
N GLY A 83 -21.42 -16.45 -6.51
CA GLY A 83 -21.06 -17.83 -6.84
C GLY A 83 -19.81 -18.28 -6.09
N LEU A 84 -18.79 -17.43 -6.03
CA LEU A 84 -17.58 -17.67 -5.25
C LEU A 84 -17.91 -17.82 -3.76
N LYS A 85 -18.70 -16.90 -3.20
CA LYS A 85 -19.08 -16.94 -1.79
C LYS A 85 -19.77 -18.26 -1.43
N ALA A 86 -20.70 -18.73 -2.25
CA ALA A 86 -21.36 -20.02 -2.05
C ALA A 86 -20.38 -21.19 -2.15
N LEU A 87 -19.47 -21.17 -3.12
CA LEU A 87 -18.43 -22.19 -3.29
C LEU A 87 -17.51 -22.26 -2.06
N LEU A 88 -16.99 -21.11 -1.62
CA LEU A 88 -16.08 -21.00 -0.48
C LEU A 88 -16.75 -21.37 0.85
N GLN A 89 -18.05 -21.07 1.00
CA GLN A 89 -18.83 -21.49 2.16
C GLN A 89 -18.92 -23.03 2.24
N GLY A 90 -19.11 -23.71 1.11
CA GLY A 90 -19.03 -25.17 1.11
C GLY A 90 -17.63 -25.71 1.43
N LEU A 91 -16.59 -25.04 0.90
CA LEU A 91 -15.20 -25.48 1.03
C LEU A 91 -14.60 -25.27 2.43
N HIS A 92 -15.12 -24.36 3.26
CA HIS A 92 -14.51 -24.07 4.57
C HIS A 92 -14.45 -25.30 5.51
N SER A 93 -15.36 -26.27 5.33
CA SER A 93 -15.41 -27.51 6.11
C SER A 93 -14.64 -28.66 5.46
N ASN A 94 -14.17 -28.49 4.21
CA ASN A 94 -13.47 -29.55 3.51
C ASN A 94 -12.05 -29.72 4.08
N SER A 95 -11.68 -30.96 4.40
CA SER A 95 -10.37 -31.31 4.97
C SER A 95 -9.36 -31.89 3.97
N VAL A 96 -9.75 -32.05 2.71
CA VAL A 96 -9.01 -32.80 1.68
C VAL A 96 -8.39 -31.91 0.59
N ILE A 97 -9.05 -30.82 0.23
CA ILE A 97 -8.61 -29.91 -0.82
C ILE A 97 -7.37 -29.13 -0.36
N LYS A 98 -6.30 -29.28 -1.13
CA LYS A 98 -4.98 -28.70 -0.83
C LYS A 98 -4.60 -27.56 -1.78
N HIS A 99 -5.16 -27.55 -2.98
CA HIS A 99 -4.85 -26.56 -4.02
C HIS A 99 -6.15 -26.01 -4.60
N LEU A 100 -6.27 -24.69 -4.60
CA LEU A 100 -7.39 -23.97 -5.19
C LEU A 100 -6.83 -22.92 -6.14
N ASP A 101 -7.20 -23.03 -7.41
CA ASP A 101 -6.87 -22.03 -8.43
C ASP A 101 -8.13 -21.27 -8.81
N LEU A 102 -8.11 -19.96 -8.60
CA LEU A 102 -9.18 -19.01 -8.92
C LEU A 102 -8.65 -17.89 -9.82
N LYS A 103 -7.59 -18.13 -10.59
CA LYS A 103 -7.03 -17.15 -11.51
C LYS A 103 -8.08 -16.56 -12.45
N GLY A 104 -8.03 -15.25 -12.70
CA GLY A 104 -8.80 -14.61 -13.79
C GLY A 104 -10.32 -14.59 -13.62
N ASN A 105 -10.84 -14.65 -12.38
CA ASN A 105 -12.28 -14.59 -12.11
C ASN A 105 -12.79 -13.18 -11.76
N ASN A 106 -11.92 -12.16 -11.71
CA ASN A 106 -12.29 -10.78 -11.40
C ASN A 106 -13.15 -10.66 -10.11
N LEU A 107 -12.67 -11.24 -9.03
CA LEU A 107 -13.39 -11.40 -7.76
C LEU A 107 -13.67 -10.09 -7.00
N ARG A 108 -12.91 -9.02 -7.30
CA ARG A 108 -13.12 -7.66 -6.75
C ARG A 108 -13.23 -7.65 -5.21
N ALA A 109 -14.01 -6.72 -4.66
CA ALA A 109 -14.06 -6.45 -3.22
C ALA A 109 -14.82 -7.51 -2.42
N GLU A 110 -16.02 -7.94 -2.86
CA GLU A 110 -16.83 -8.89 -2.08
C GLU A 110 -16.22 -10.29 -2.14
N GLY A 111 -15.63 -10.65 -3.29
CA GLY A 111 -14.85 -11.88 -3.41
C GLY A 111 -13.61 -11.88 -2.51
N SER A 112 -12.95 -10.73 -2.31
CA SER A 112 -11.84 -10.58 -1.35
C SER A 112 -12.29 -10.82 0.10
N GLU A 113 -13.44 -10.25 0.49
CA GLU A 113 -14.02 -10.48 1.83
C GLU A 113 -14.40 -11.96 2.03
N ALA A 114 -15.00 -12.59 1.02
CA ALA A 114 -15.35 -14.01 1.05
C ALA A 114 -14.10 -14.90 1.20
N LEU A 115 -13.02 -14.57 0.48
CA LEU A 115 -11.73 -15.25 0.60
C LEU A 115 -11.12 -15.06 2.00
N GLY A 116 -11.20 -13.86 2.59
CA GLY A 116 -10.73 -13.62 3.95
C GLY A 116 -11.45 -14.49 4.98
N LYS A 117 -12.79 -14.56 4.90
CA LYS A 117 -13.61 -15.44 5.76
C LYS A 117 -13.27 -16.91 5.56
N PHE A 118 -13.06 -17.32 4.32
CA PHE A 118 -12.67 -18.68 3.97
C PHE A 118 -11.28 -19.05 4.54
N LEU A 119 -10.27 -18.21 4.33
CA LEU A 119 -8.90 -18.44 4.82
C LEU A 119 -8.84 -18.55 6.35
N ARG A 120 -9.68 -17.80 7.07
CA ARG A 120 -9.74 -17.86 8.54
C ARG A 120 -10.17 -19.24 9.08
N HIS A 121 -11.01 -19.97 8.35
CA HIS A 121 -11.58 -21.25 8.81
C HIS A 121 -10.96 -22.48 8.15
N THR A 122 -10.28 -22.30 7.01
CA THR A 122 -9.80 -23.41 6.21
C THR A 122 -8.60 -24.11 6.85
N ALA A 123 -8.73 -25.42 7.10
CA ALA A 123 -7.72 -26.23 7.78
C ALA A 123 -6.84 -27.09 6.83
N SER A 124 -7.17 -27.15 5.53
CA SER A 124 -6.58 -28.12 4.59
C SER A 124 -5.79 -27.49 3.44
N LEU A 125 -6.17 -26.27 3.05
CA LEU A 125 -5.61 -25.59 1.88
C LEU A 125 -4.14 -25.22 2.10
N THR A 126 -3.28 -25.64 1.16
CA THR A 126 -1.83 -25.39 1.21
C THR A 126 -1.35 -24.48 0.08
N SER A 127 -2.10 -24.37 -1.02
CA SER A 127 -1.78 -23.53 -2.17
C SER A 127 -3.03 -22.82 -2.67
N LEU A 128 -2.94 -21.51 -2.85
CA LEU A 128 -4.00 -20.67 -3.37
C LEU A 128 -3.47 -19.78 -4.49
N THR A 129 -4.11 -19.86 -5.66
CA THR A 129 -3.78 -19.02 -6.82
C THR A 129 -4.90 -18.04 -7.09
N LEU A 130 -4.57 -16.75 -7.03
CA LEU A 130 -5.49 -15.63 -7.17
C LEU A 130 -5.00 -14.63 -8.22
N GLU A 131 -4.15 -15.06 -9.15
CA GLU A 131 -3.63 -14.21 -10.22
C GLU A 131 -4.78 -13.53 -11.02
N TRP A 132 -4.68 -12.24 -11.35
CA TRP A 132 -5.69 -11.49 -12.14
C TRP A 132 -7.11 -11.42 -11.51
N ASN A 133 -7.23 -11.04 -10.24
CA ASN A 133 -8.54 -10.90 -9.56
C ASN A 133 -8.88 -9.51 -9.03
N ASN A 134 -8.03 -8.50 -9.25
CA ASN A 134 -8.25 -7.10 -8.85
C ASN A 134 -8.56 -6.91 -7.35
N LEU A 135 -8.09 -7.80 -6.49
CA LEU A 135 -8.38 -7.81 -5.05
C LEU A 135 -7.91 -6.53 -4.32
N GLY A 136 -6.79 -5.96 -4.78
CA GLY A 136 -6.15 -4.80 -4.15
C GLY A 136 -6.73 -3.44 -4.55
N THR A 137 -7.73 -3.41 -5.43
CA THR A 137 -8.36 -2.16 -5.89
C THR A 137 -9.17 -1.48 -4.77
N TRP A 138 -9.75 -2.27 -3.86
CA TRP A 138 -10.55 -1.80 -2.74
C TRP A 138 -9.87 -2.12 -1.41
N GLU A 139 -9.45 -1.07 -0.69
CA GLU A 139 -8.71 -1.18 0.57
C GLU A 139 -9.45 -2.05 1.61
N ASN A 140 -10.74 -1.74 1.86
CA ASN A 140 -11.54 -2.46 2.87
C ASN A 140 -11.67 -3.96 2.57
N GLY A 141 -11.88 -4.32 1.29
CA GLY A 141 -12.02 -5.73 0.89
C GLY A 141 -10.71 -6.50 1.04
N PHE A 142 -9.58 -5.85 0.77
CA PHE A 142 -8.26 -6.45 0.90
C PHE A 142 -7.81 -6.59 2.37
N SER A 143 -8.24 -5.69 3.26
CA SER A 143 -7.99 -5.79 4.70
C SER A 143 -8.57 -7.09 5.27
N PHE A 144 -9.81 -7.44 4.91
CA PHE A 144 -10.42 -8.70 5.36
C PHE A 144 -9.67 -9.93 4.86
N PHE A 145 -9.16 -9.88 3.63
CA PHE A 145 -8.32 -10.93 3.08
C PHE A 145 -7.01 -11.08 3.87
N SER A 146 -6.35 -9.96 4.17
CA SER A 146 -5.13 -9.91 4.96
C SER A 146 -5.34 -10.45 6.39
N ASP A 147 -6.43 -10.07 7.06
CA ASP A 147 -6.79 -10.59 8.39
C ASP A 147 -7.06 -12.10 8.37
N GLY A 148 -7.74 -12.57 7.33
CA GLY A 148 -7.96 -14.00 7.09
C GLY A 148 -6.64 -14.76 6.91
N LEU A 149 -5.71 -14.17 6.14
CA LEU A 149 -4.37 -14.72 5.94
C LEU A 149 -3.57 -14.72 7.25
N ALA A 150 -3.65 -13.68 8.08
CA ALA A 150 -2.96 -13.60 9.37
C ALA A 150 -3.36 -14.75 10.32
N SER A 151 -4.64 -15.13 10.29
CA SER A 151 -5.20 -16.21 11.12
C SER A 151 -4.97 -17.61 10.54
N ASN A 152 -4.68 -17.72 9.25
CA ASN A 152 -4.54 -19.00 8.58
C ASN A 152 -3.24 -19.73 8.99
N GLN A 153 -3.35 -21.03 9.29
CA GLN A 153 -2.24 -21.84 9.79
C GLN A 153 -1.81 -22.97 8.83
N THR A 154 -2.29 -22.97 7.58
CA THR A 154 -2.22 -24.14 6.69
C THR A 154 -1.67 -23.79 5.32
N LEU A 155 -1.96 -22.58 4.83
CA LEU A 155 -1.52 -22.05 3.56
C LEU A 155 0.00 -21.87 3.55
N LYS A 156 0.64 -22.43 2.53
CA LYS A 156 2.09 -22.40 2.31
C LYS A 156 2.47 -21.62 1.06
N LYS A 157 1.62 -21.65 0.02
CA LYS A 157 1.85 -20.98 -1.25
C LYS A 157 0.69 -20.07 -1.57
N LEU A 158 0.98 -18.81 -1.86
CA LEU A 158 -0.02 -17.82 -2.24
C LEU A 158 0.48 -17.05 -3.47
N ASP A 159 -0.33 -17.04 -4.51
CA ASP A 159 -0.07 -16.28 -5.73
C ASP A 159 -1.09 -15.15 -5.87
N LEU A 160 -0.59 -13.91 -5.78
CA LEU A 160 -1.32 -12.66 -5.86
C LEU A 160 -0.85 -11.78 -7.03
N ARG A 161 -0.30 -12.38 -8.09
CA ARG A 161 0.14 -11.64 -9.27
C ARG A 161 -0.99 -10.85 -9.93
N ASN A 162 -0.70 -9.64 -10.42
CA ASN A 162 -1.69 -8.81 -11.14
C ASN A 162 -3.02 -8.63 -10.37
N ASN A 163 -2.96 -8.25 -9.08
CA ASN A 163 -4.14 -7.98 -8.26
C ASN A 163 -4.36 -6.51 -7.94
N GLN A 164 -3.61 -5.61 -8.58
CA GLN A 164 -3.66 -4.16 -8.32
C GLN A 164 -3.41 -3.81 -6.84
N ILE A 165 -2.59 -4.58 -6.13
CA ILE A 165 -2.26 -4.31 -4.72
C ILE A 165 -1.45 -3.01 -4.65
N ASN A 166 -2.01 -2.00 -3.98
CA ASN A 166 -1.39 -0.71 -3.77
C ASN A 166 -0.49 -0.70 -2.51
N HIS A 167 0.12 0.45 -2.20
CA HIS A 167 1.01 0.60 -1.03
C HIS A 167 0.32 0.32 0.33
N LYS A 168 -0.97 0.65 0.48
CA LYS A 168 -1.74 0.36 1.71
C LYS A 168 -2.09 -1.11 1.83
N GLY A 169 -2.53 -1.75 0.75
CA GLY A 169 -2.75 -3.19 0.73
C GLY A 169 -1.46 -3.96 1.05
N ALA A 170 -0.30 -3.48 0.62
CA ALA A 170 0.99 -4.05 1.00
C ALA A 170 1.33 -3.85 2.50
N GLU A 171 0.89 -2.76 3.12
CA GLU A 171 1.02 -2.53 4.56
C GLU A 171 0.16 -3.51 5.37
N GLU A 172 -1.10 -3.69 4.98
CA GLU A 172 -2.00 -4.69 5.57
C GLU A 172 -1.46 -6.11 5.40
N LEU A 173 -0.97 -6.44 4.21
CA LEU A 173 -0.34 -7.72 3.94
C LEU A 173 0.91 -7.92 4.80
N SER A 174 1.72 -6.88 5.00
CA SER A 174 2.87 -6.94 5.90
C SER A 174 2.46 -7.24 7.35
N MET A 175 1.40 -6.57 7.83
CA MET A 175 0.85 -6.83 9.17
C MET A 175 0.32 -8.25 9.31
N ALA A 176 -0.34 -8.78 8.28
CA ALA A 176 -0.78 -10.17 8.24
C ALA A 176 0.40 -11.15 8.25
N LEU A 177 1.44 -10.89 7.45
CA LEU A 177 2.64 -11.72 7.37
C LEU A 177 3.43 -11.74 8.69
N LYS A 178 3.42 -10.67 9.49
CA LYS A 178 4.05 -10.68 10.83
C LYS A 178 3.45 -11.76 11.75
N HIS A 179 2.15 -12.03 11.61
CA HIS A 179 1.41 -13.00 12.44
C HIS A 179 1.33 -14.38 11.78
N ASN A 180 1.33 -14.44 10.45
CA ASN A 180 1.30 -15.71 9.73
C ASN A 180 2.63 -16.46 9.89
N SER A 181 2.55 -17.71 10.36
CA SER A 181 3.72 -18.56 10.62
C SER A 181 3.82 -19.78 9.69
N THR A 182 3.00 -19.86 8.65
CA THR A 182 2.91 -21.04 7.78
C THR A 182 3.20 -20.77 6.32
N LEU A 183 2.98 -19.53 5.85
CA LEU A 183 3.25 -19.13 4.48
C LEU A 183 4.76 -19.19 4.20
N GLN A 184 5.12 -19.83 3.08
CA GLN A 184 6.50 -20.09 2.66
C GLN A 184 6.81 -19.45 1.31
N GLU A 185 5.84 -19.43 0.40
CA GLU A 185 5.97 -18.87 -0.94
C GLU A 185 4.87 -17.85 -1.19
N LEU A 186 5.26 -16.62 -1.53
CA LEU A 186 4.35 -15.53 -1.85
C LEU A 186 4.77 -14.89 -3.18
N ASP A 187 3.86 -14.82 -4.14
CA ASP A 187 4.10 -14.15 -5.41
C ASP A 187 3.27 -12.87 -5.49
N LEU A 188 3.94 -11.73 -5.57
CA LEU A 188 3.34 -10.40 -5.66
C LEU A 188 3.71 -9.69 -6.96
N ARG A 189 4.22 -10.40 -7.98
CA ARG A 189 4.68 -9.75 -9.21
C ARG A 189 3.56 -8.97 -9.90
N TRP A 190 3.93 -7.89 -10.57
CA TRP A 190 3.01 -7.04 -11.34
C TRP A 190 1.86 -6.47 -10.49
N ASN A 191 2.18 -5.86 -9.35
CA ASN A 191 1.25 -5.06 -8.54
C ASN A 191 1.77 -3.61 -8.43
N ASN A 192 1.07 -2.74 -7.69
CA ASN A 192 1.42 -1.33 -7.52
C ASN A 192 1.85 -1.01 -6.08
N ILE A 193 2.72 -1.85 -5.52
CA ILE A 193 3.16 -1.78 -4.11
C ILE A 193 3.92 -0.46 -3.83
N GLY A 194 4.80 -0.05 -4.76
CA GLY A 194 5.61 1.16 -4.63
C GLY A 194 6.63 1.10 -3.49
N LEU A 195 7.31 2.23 -3.25
CA LEU A 195 8.39 2.32 -2.25
C LEU A 195 7.90 2.11 -0.81
N LEU A 196 6.76 2.71 -0.44
CA LEU A 196 6.19 2.62 0.91
C LEU A 196 5.77 1.19 1.25
N GLY A 197 5.06 0.53 0.34
CA GLY A 197 4.67 -0.87 0.51
C GLY A 197 5.87 -1.81 0.56
N GLY A 198 6.92 -1.53 -0.24
CA GLY A 198 8.17 -2.28 -0.20
C GLY A 198 8.86 -2.21 1.18
N ARG A 199 8.92 -1.01 1.79
CA ARG A 199 9.44 -0.84 3.15
C ARG A 199 8.58 -1.54 4.20
N ALA A 200 7.26 -1.49 4.04
CA ALA A 200 6.35 -2.21 4.94
C ALA A 200 6.63 -3.72 4.89
N ILE A 201 6.75 -4.32 3.71
CA ILE A 201 7.10 -5.75 3.54
C ILE A 201 8.48 -6.06 4.15
N GLN A 202 9.46 -5.20 3.94
CA GLN A 202 10.79 -5.35 4.54
C GLN A 202 10.71 -5.43 6.07
N SER A 203 9.93 -4.55 6.72
CA SER A 203 9.76 -4.54 8.18
C SER A 203 9.10 -5.81 8.73
N CYS A 204 8.34 -6.55 7.90
CA CYS A 204 7.68 -7.78 8.31
C CYS A 204 8.70 -8.91 8.62
N PHE A 205 9.84 -8.93 7.92
CA PHE A 205 10.87 -9.97 8.06
C PHE A 205 11.60 -9.96 9.41
N GLU A 206 11.45 -8.90 10.22
CA GLU A 206 11.91 -8.89 11.62
C GLU A 206 11.17 -9.95 12.45
N SER A 207 9.87 -10.13 12.17
CA SER A 207 9.00 -11.08 12.88
C SER A 207 8.79 -12.38 12.10
N ASN A 208 8.56 -12.29 10.78
CA ASN A 208 8.30 -13.45 9.95
C ASN A 208 9.59 -14.22 9.62
N LYS A 209 9.66 -15.48 10.06
CA LYS A 209 10.80 -16.39 9.84
C LYS A 209 10.47 -17.57 8.92
N THR A 210 9.28 -17.56 8.32
CA THR A 210 8.71 -18.73 7.62
C THR A 210 8.69 -18.54 6.11
N LEU A 211 8.64 -17.29 5.65
CA LEU A 211 8.66 -16.95 4.23
C LEU A 211 10.07 -17.18 3.66
N VAL A 212 10.14 -18.04 2.65
CA VAL A 212 11.36 -18.60 2.04
C VAL A 212 11.46 -18.22 0.56
N LYS A 213 10.34 -17.84 -0.06
CA LYS A 213 10.28 -17.33 -1.43
C LYS A 213 9.29 -16.17 -1.50
N LEU A 214 9.75 -15.02 -2.00
CA LEU A 214 8.93 -13.85 -2.23
C LEU A 214 9.33 -13.22 -3.57
N GLU A 215 8.38 -13.11 -4.49
CA GLU A 215 8.59 -12.54 -5.82
C GLU A 215 7.94 -11.16 -5.89
N LEU A 216 8.75 -10.12 -6.16
CA LEU A 216 8.31 -8.71 -6.15
C LEU A 216 8.55 -7.98 -7.49
N SER A 217 8.92 -8.70 -8.55
CA SER A 217 9.18 -8.10 -9.87
C SER A 217 7.97 -7.31 -10.41
N GLY A 218 8.20 -6.12 -10.96
CA GLY A 218 7.15 -5.29 -11.55
C GLY A 218 6.31 -4.48 -10.55
N ASN A 219 6.87 -4.15 -9.37
CA ASN A 219 6.17 -3.41 -8.30
C ASN A 219 6.67 -1.98 -8.02
N ASN A 220 7.59 -1.47 -8.85
CA ASN A 220 8.22 -0.15 -8.67
C ASN A 220 8.84 0.06 -7.26
N ILE A 221 9.51 -0.98 -6.74
CA ILE A 221 10.23 -0.96 -5.47
C ILE A 221 11.70 -0.60 -5.75
N SER A 222 12.32 0.20 -4.88
CA SER A 222 13.74 0.54 -5.04
C SER A 222 14.65 -0.69 -4.90
N SER A 223 15.77 -0.68 -5.63
CA SER A 223 16.75 -1.78 -5.62
C SER A 223 17.29 -2.09 -4.23
N ASP A 224 17.42 -1.07 -3.38
CA ASP A 224 18.00 -1.23 -2.04
C ASP A 224 17.07 -2.01 -1.11
N VAL A 225 15.76 -1.72 -1.19
CA VAL A 225 14.73 -2.46 -0.42
C VAL A 225 14.62 -3.90 -0.94
N LEU A 226 14.68 -4.10 -2.25
CA LEU A 226 14.68 -5.45 -2.84
C LEU A 226 15.87 -6.29 -2.37
N LYS A 227 17.09 -5.71 -2.36
CA LYS A 227 18.28 -6.39 -1.83
C LYS A 227 18.14 -6.74 -0.35
N ALA A 228 17.60 -5.84 0.46
CA ALA A 228 17.38 -6.10 1.88
C ALA A 228 16.37 -7.23 2.10
N ILE A 229 15.29 -7.27 1.31
CA ILE A 229 14.30 -8.35 1.33
C ILE A 229 14.95 -9.68 0.88
N GLU A 230 15.75 -9.68 -0.19
CA GLU A 230 16.46 -10.86 -0.68
C GLU A 230 17.41 -11.45 0.37
N LEU A 231 18.15 -10.60 1.08
CA LEU A 231 19.01 -11.02 2.20
C LEU A 231 18.18 -11.66 3.34
N SER A 232 17.06 -11.06 3.72
CA SER A 232 16.16 -11.62 4.74
C SER A 232 15.60 -12.99 4.33
N ILE A 233 15.21 -13.14 3.06
CA ILE A 233 14.73 -14.40 2.49
C ILE A 233 15.83 -15.47 2.52
N LYS A 234 17.05 -15.12 2.10
CA LYS A 234 18.20 -16.04 2.15
C LYS A 234 18.47 -16.51 3.58
N HIS A 235 18.40 -15.62 4.55
CA HIS A 235 18.55 -15.98 5.96
C HIS A 235 17.43 -16.93 6.44
N ASN A 236 16.18 -16.71 6.02
CA ASN A 236 15.08 -17.64 6.30
C ASN A 236 15.25 -19.00 5.59
N GLN A 237 15.76 -19.03 4.36
CA GLN A 237 16.10 -20.27 3.64
C GLN A 237 17.16 -21.07 4.40
N GLU A 238 18.24 -20.42 4.85
CA GLU A 238 19.31 -21.03 5.65
C GLU A 238 18.76 -21.59 6.98
N ARG A 239 17.93 -20.81 7.69
CA ARG A 239 17.26 -21.29 8.91
C ARG A 239 16.39 -22.52 8.63
N GLN A 240 15.62 -22.52 7.55
CA GLN A 240 14.77 -23.66 7.18
C GLN A 240 15.61 -24.89 6.82
N PHE A 241 16.72 -24.71 6.10
CA PHE A 241 17.67 -25.76 5.77
C PHE A 241 18.31 -26.37 7.03
N LEU A 242 18.84 -25.54 7.93
CA LEU A 242 19.39 -25.98 9.22
C LEU A 242 18.34 -26.70 10.07
N LYS A 243 17.11 -26.17 10.13
CA LYS A 243 15.99 -26.81 10.84
C LYS A 243 15.67 -28.19 10.27
N LYS A 244 15.62 -28.34 8.95
CA LYS A 244 15.42 -29.65 8.28
C LYS A 244 16.56 -30.61 8.59
N GLY A 245 17.81 -30.15 8.50
CA GLY A 245 19.00 -30.93 8.85
C GLY A 245 18.98 -31.44 10.28
N ASN A 246 18.69 -30.57 11.25
CA ASN A 246 18.57 -30.92 12.67
C ASN A 246 17.44 -31.93 12.92
N ILE A 247 16.29 -31.80 12.23
CA ILE A 247 15.19 -32.76 12.33
C ILE A 247 15.61 -34.13 11.79
N SER A 248 16.25 -34.19 10.62
CA SER A 248 16.74 -35.44 10.04
C SER A 248 17.80 -36.10 10.93
N GLN A 249 18.73 -35.33 11.49
CA GLN A 249 19.72 -35.82 12.43
C GLN A 249 19.06 -36.35 13.71
N ARG A 250 18.09 -35.62 14.28
CA ARG A 250 17.32 -36.07 15.44
C ARG A 250 16.56 -37.37 15.15
N GLN A 251 15.96 -37.51 13.97
CA GLN A 251 15.28 -38.74 13.55
C GLN A 251 16.26 -39.93 13.44
N MET A 252 17.45 -39.70 12.88
CA MET A 252 18.52 -40.70 12.84
C MET A 252 18.93 -41.14 14.25
N LEU A 253 19.27 -40.20 15.15
CA LEU A 253 19.63 -40.52 16.53
C LEU A 253 18.49 -41.25 17.26
N THR A 254 17.23 -40.86 17.03
CA THR A 254 16.08 -41.52 17.67
C THR A 254 15.97 -42.98 17.23
N LYS A 255 16.13 -43.25 15.92
CA LYS A 255 16.16 -44.62 15.39
C LYS A 255 17.33 -45.41 15.96
N GLU A 256 18.50 -44.81 16.07
CA GLU A 256 19.70 -45.45 16.61
C GLU A 256 19.56 -45.81 18.10
N VAL A 257 18.99 -44.90 18.91
CA VAL A 257 18.63 -45.19 20.30
C VAL A 257 17.60 -46.32 20.40
N GLN A 258 16.61 -46.34 19.51
CA GLN A 258 15.59 -47.41 19.51
C GLN A 258 16.20 -48.76 19.14
N ASN A 259 17.11 -48.80 18.16
CA ASN A 259 17.85 -50.01 17.78
C ASN A 259 18.73 -50.50 18.94
N LEU A 260 19.49 -49.61 19.60
CA LEU A 260 20.30 -49.97 20.77
C LEU A 260 19.46 -50.51 21.94
N LYS A 261 18.25 -49.96 22.16
CA LYS A 261 17.31 -50.50 23.14
C LYS A 261 16.86 -51.91 22.77
N GLN A 262 16.51 -52.16 21.51
CA GLN A 262 16.14 -53.50 21.04
C GLN A 262 17.30 -54.49 21.18
N GLU A 263 18.51 -54.09 20.81
CA GLU A 263 19.74 -54.88 20.96
C GLU A 263 19.98 -55.27 22.43
N LYS A 264 19.90 -54.29 23.35
CA LYS A 264 20.07 -54.53 24.79
C LYS A 264 18.99 -55.47 25.35
N SER A 265 17.73 -55.30 24.95
CA SER A 265 16.65 -56.21 25.35
C SER A 265 16.91 -57.63 24.84
N ARG A 266 17.39 -57.78 23.60
CA ARG A 266 17.76 -59.09 23.05
C ARG A 266 18.93 -59.72 23.81
N GLN A 267 19.97 -58.95 24.12
CA GLN A 267 21.08 -59.41 24.95
C GLN A 267 20.61 -59.85 26.34
N PHE A 268 19.67 -59.12 26.95
CA PHE A 268 19.10 -59.47 28.24
C PHE A 268 18.31 -60.79 28.18
N ILE A 269 17.50 -61.00 27.15
CA ILE A 269 16.78 -62.27 26.91
C ILE A 269 17.78 -63.41 26.72
N ASN A 270 18.78 -63.26 25.85
CA ASN A 270 19.80 -64.29 25.63
C ASN A 270 20.57 -64.64 26.92
N MET A 271 20.87 -63.65 27.75
CA MET A 271 21.54 -63.87 29.03
C MET A 271 20.62 -64.60 30.02
N MET A 272 19.32 -64.26 30.04
CA MET A 272 18.33 -64.96 30.85
C MET A 272 18.18 -66.42 30.41
N GLU A 273 18.09 -66.70 29.10
CA GLU A 273 18.08 -68.06 28.56
C GLU A 273 19.34 -68.85 28.94
N THR A 274 20.51 -68.18 28.97
CA THR A 274 21.78 -68.81 29.37
C THR A 274 21.79 -69.16 30.85
N ILE A 275 21.28 -68.26 31.70
CA ILE A 275 21.13 -68.50 33.15
C ILE A 275 20.15 -69.66 33.40
N ASP A 276 19.04 -69.70 32.68
CA ASP A 276 18.04 -70.77 32.81
C ASP A 276 18.63 -72.13 32.39
N LYS A 277 19.38 -72.19 31.28
CA LYS A 277 20.12 -73.40 30.89
C LYS A 277 21.13 -73.85 31.95
N GLN A 278 21.91 -72.92 32.51
CA GLN A 278 22.86 -73.24 33.58
C GLN A 278 22.16 -73.76 34.83
N ARG A 279 20.99 -73.21 35.18
CA ARG A 279 20.16 -73.72 36.29
C ARG A 279 19.65 -75.13 36.01
N GLU A 280 19.18 -75.42 34.80
CA GLU A 280 18.75 -76.76 34.40
C GLU A 280 19.90 -77.78 34.46
N GLU A 281 21.08 -77.41 33.94
CA GLU A 281 22.29 -78.23 34.02
C GLU A 281 22.72 -78.49 35.47
N MET A 282 22.75 -77.44 36.31
CA MET A 282 23.10 -77.58 37.73
C MET A 282 22.10 -78.46 38.48
N ASN A 283 20.79 -78.34 38.17
CA ASN A 283 19.76 -79.21 38.72
C ASN A 283 19.94 -80.68 38.28
N SER A 284 20.36 -80.91 37.03
CA SER A 284 20.67 -82.24 36.50
C SER A 284 21.90 -82.85 37.19
N ILE A 285 22.97 -82.07 37.35
CA ILE A 285 24.18 -82.47 38.08
C ILE A 285 23.82 -82.79 39.54
N ASN A 286 23.06 -81.93 40.22
CA ASN A 286 22.62 -82.17 41.59
C ASN A 286 21.77 -83.45 41.72
N ARG A 287 20.87 -83.74 40.76
CA ARG A 287 20.14 -85.03 40.73
C ARG A 287 21.08 -86.22 40.57
N SER A 288 22.07 -86.14 39.67
CA SER A 288 23.05 -87.23 39.48
C SER A 288 23.94 -87.45 40.71
N ALA A 289 24.38 -86.37 41.37
CA ALA A 289 25.17 -86.44 42.60
C ALA A 289 24.36 -87.04 43.75
N ALA A 290 23.07 -86.70 43.87
CA ALA A 290 22.16 -87.31 44.85
C ALA A 290 21.97 -88.82 44.60
N LEU A 291 21.80 -89.24 43.34
CA LEU A 291 21.75 -90.65 42.95
C LEU A 291 23.04 -91.40 43.30
N GLN A 292 24.20 -90.79 43.07
CA GLN A 292 25.51 -91.39 43.37
C GLN A 292 25.79 -91.46 44.87
N ALA A 293 25.37 -90.45 45.64
CA ALA A 293 25.42 -90.47 47.10
C ALA A 293 24.53 -91.58 47.68
N GLY A 294 23.33 -91.80 47.11
CA GLY A 294 22.45 -92.91 47.49
C GLY A 294 23.11 -94.29 47.31
N ARG A 295 23.75 -94.53 46.16
CA ARG A 295 24.48 -95.80 45.91
C ARG A 295 25.65 -96.02 46.87
N LEU A 296 26.36 -94.95 47.23
CA LEU A 296 27.46 -95.02 48.19
C LEU A 296 26.96 -95.30 49.62
N GLN A 297 25.78 -94.79 49.97
CA GLN A 297 25.14 -95.07 51.26
C GLN A 297 24.70 -96.54 51.37
N GLU A 298 24.12 -97.10 50.31
CA GLU A 298 23.76 -98.53 50.25
C GLU A 298 25.00 -99.43 50.41
N ALA A 299 26.11 -99.12 49.71
CA ALA A 299 27.36 -99.85 49.83
C ALA A 299 28.02 -99.74 51.23
N LEU A 300 27.78 -98.64 51.94
CA LEU A 300 28.26 -98.43 53.32
C LEU A 300 27.50 -99.33 54.31
N ASP A 301 26.19 -99.46 54.13
CA ASP A 301 25.34 -100.29 54.99
C ASP A 301 25.60 -101.80 54.79
N GLU A 302 25.94 -102.22 53.56
CA GLU A 302 26.45 -103.58 53.29
C GLU A 302 27.76 -103.87 54.03
N ARG A 303 28.71 -102.92 54.04
CA ARG A 303 29.99 -103.10 54.76
C ARG A 303 29.83 -103.14 56.27
N LYS A 304 28.88 -102.38 56.84
CA LYS A 304 28.55 -102.47 58.28
C LYS A 304 28.02 -103.85 58.69
N SER A 305 27.29 -104.52 57.81
CA SER A 305 26.80 -105.90 58.03
C SER A 305 27.94 -106.91 58.14
N VAL A 306 28.99 -106.78 57.31
CA VAL A 306 30.16 -107.69 57.29
C VAL A 306 31.04 -107.52 58.54
N VAL A 307 31.16 -106.29 59.07
CA VAL A 307 31.96 -105.99 60.26
C VAL A 307 31.36 -106.63 61.52
N ASN A 308 30.04 -106.68 61.64
CA ASN A 308 29.35 -107.29 62.79
C ASN A 308 29.50 -108.83 62.85
N SER A 309 29.83 -109.48 61.73
CA SER A 309 30.11 -110.92 61.64
C SER A 309 31.53 -111.27 62.10
N SER A 310 32.46 -110.33 61.94
CA SER A 310 33.90 -110.56 62.16
C SER A 310 34.31 -110.36 63.62
N THR A 311 33.54 -109.59 64.40
CA THR A 311 33.75 -109.36 65.84
C THR A 311 33.42 -110.58 66.72
N ALA A 312 32.64 -111.55 66.24
CA ALA A 312 32.28 -112.75 67.00
C ALA A 312 33.36 -113.85 67.04
N LYS A 313 34.38 -113.79 66.18
CA LYS A 313 35.40 -114.86 66.04
C LYS A 313 36.73 -114.56 66.75
N LEU A 314 36.88 -113.38 67.34
CA LEU A 314 38.17 -112.86 67.83
C LEU A 314 38.40 -113.06 69.34
N GLN A 315 37.57 -113.86 70.02
CA GLN A 315 37.68 -114.13 71.47
C GLN A 315 38.27 -115.52 71.82
N LEU A 316 38.82 -116.29 70.87
CA LEU A 316 39.15 -117.71 71.10
C LEU A 316 40.53 -118.21 70.62
N MET A 317 41.61 -117.43 70.64
CA MET A 317 42.93 -118.02 70.35
C MET A 317 44.13 -117.27 70.92
N ASP A 318 44.26 -117.25 72.25
CA ASP A 318 45.43 -116.79 73.01
C ASP A 318 46.52 -117.88 73.20
N ALA A 319 46.59 -118.90 72.33
CA ALA A 319 47.40 -120.10 72.59
C ALA A 319 48.58 -120.37 71.63
N ALA A 320 48.98 -119.45 70.74
CA ALA A 320 50.06 -119.72 69.76
C ALA A 320 51.25 -118.75 69.87
N LEU A 321 51.55 -118.30 71.09
CA LEU A 321 52.65 -117.42 71.46
C LEU A 321 54.05 -118.10 71.47
N ALA A 322 54.26 -119.13 70.64
CA ALA A 322 55.52 -119.88 70.56
C ALA A 322 56.16 -119.89 69.15
N LEU A 323 55.55 -119.26 68.14
CA LEU A 323 56.14 -119.05 66.79
C LEU A 323 56.72 -117.62 66.61
N SER A 324 56.86 -116.86 67.70
CA SER A 324 57.22 -115.44 67.70
C SER A 324 58.67 -115.15 67.30
N HIS A 325 59.60 -116.08 67.51
CA HIS A 325 61.03 -115.79 67.31
C HIS A 325 61.55 -115.95 65.87
N GLN A 326 60.81 -116.60 64.96
CA GLN A 326 61.13 -116.56 63.52
C GLN A 326 60.49 -115.32 62.85
N LYS A 327 59.31 -114.92 63.33
CA LYS A 327 58.63 -113.70 62.88
C LYS A 327 59.36 -112.41 63.25
N GLU A 328 60.11 -112.36 64.35
CA GLU A 328 60.91 -111.17 64.72
C GLU A 328 62.03 -110.86 63.72
N GLN A 329 62.65 -111.88 63.10
CA GLN A 329 63.66 -111.67 62.06
C GLN A 329 63.04 -111.18 60.75
N ASP A 330 61.94 -111.80 60.31
CA ASP A 330 61.22 -111.39 59.10
C ASP A 330 60.53 -110.02 59.29
N LEU A 331 59.98 -109.73 60.48
CA LEU A 331 59.49 -108.39 60.84
C LEU A 331 60.63 -107.38 60.91
N GLY A 332 61.85 -107.76 61.31
CA GLY A 332 63.02 -106.86 61.33
C GLY A 332 63.53 -106.46 59.95
N GLU A 333 63.36 -107.31 58.94
CA GLU A 333 63.61 -106.99 57.53
C GLU A 333 62.45 -106.23 56.89
N LEU A 334 61.21 -106.57 57.23
CA LEU A 334 60.02 -105.81 56.83
C LEU A 334 60.00 -104.39 57.46
N LEU A 335 60.47 -104.23 58.69
CA LEU A 335 60.60 -102.92 59.35
C LEU A 335 61.69 -102.06 58.72
N ARG A 336 62.76 -102.67 58.20
CA ARG A 336 63.82 -101.96 57.47
C ARG A 336 63.34 -101.51 56.09
N SER A 337 62.63 -102.37 55.36
CA SER A 337 62.02 -102.00 54.07
C SER A 337 60.89 -100.97 54.24
N LEU A 338 60.00 -101.11 55.22
CA LEU A 338 59.00 -100.10 55.55
C LEU A 338 59.61 -98.78 56.04
N LYS A 339 60.72 -98.80 56.80
CA LYS A 339 61.44 -97.56 57.16
C LYS A 339 62.11 -96.90 55.96
N GLN A 340 62.56 -97.68 54.98
CA GLN A 340 63.17 -97.19 53.74
C GLN A 340 62.11 -96.66 52.76
N GLU A 341 60.93 -97.27 52.70
CA GLU A 341 59.78 -96.73 51.98
C GLU A 341 59.18 -95.51 52.67
N ASP A 342 59.07 -95.49 54.00
CA ASP A 342 58.62 -94.32 54.77
C ASP A 342 59.61 -93.15 54.63
N SER A 343 60.93 -93.39 54.63
CA SER A 343 61.91 -92.34 54.36
C SER A 343 61.84 -91.84 52.91
N SER A 344 61.65 -92.73 51.92
CA SER A 344 61.46 -92.37 50.52
C SER A 344 60.15 -91.60 50.28
N MET A 345 59.05 -91.98 50.93
CA MET A 345 57.77 -91.28 50.85
C MET A 345 57.82 -89.93 51.57
N ARG A 346 58.49 -89.83 52.72
CA ARG A 346 58.75 -88.54 53.39
C ARG A 346 59.61 -87.63 52.52
N GLU A 347 60.60 -88.16 51.81
CA GLU A 347 61.44 -87.38 50.91
C GLU A 347 60.65 -86.89 49.67
N LYS A 348 59.77 -87.74 49.10
CA LYS A 348 58.86 -87.35 48.02
C LYS A 348 57.85 -86.29 48.48
N HIS A 349 57.21 -86.49 49.63
CA HIS A 349 56.27 -85.50 50.20
C HIS A 349 56.98 -84.20 50.57
N ALA A 350 58.22 -84.24 51.07
CA ALA A 350 59.01 -83.03 51.31
C ALA A 350 59.31 -82.28 50.01
N LYS A 351 59.66 -82.99 48.92
CA LYS A 351 59.88 -82.38 47.59
C LYS A 351 58.61 -81.82 46.98
N GLU A 352 57.47 -82.49 47.12
CA GLU A 352 56.16 -81.99 46.68
C GLU A 352 55.71 -80.76 47.48
N LEU A 353 55.94 -80.77 48.80
CA LEU A 353 55.64 -79.63 49.67
C LEU A 353 56.50 -78.40 49.34
N ILE A 354 57.78 -78.60 48.99
CA ILE A 354 58.67 -77.52 48.55
C ILE A 354 58.18 -76.94 47.21
N LYS A 355 57.89 -77.80 46.22
CA LYS A 355 57.34 -77.35 44.92
C LYS A 355 56.00 -76.61 45.06
N ALA A 356 55.11 -77.10 45.93
CA ALA A 356 53.84 -76.42 46.20
C ALA A 356 54.06 -75.05 46.85
N LYS A 357 55.01 -74.93 47.79
CA LYS A 357 55.38 -73.65 48.41
C LYS A 357 55.98 -72.67 47.41
N GLU A 358 56.83 -73.13 46.49
CA GLU A 358 57.38 -72.30 45.41
C GLU A 358 56.28 -71.79 44.47
N GLN A 359 55.37 -72.67 44.01
CA GLN A 359 54.24 -72.29 43.17
C GLN A 359 53.27 -71.31 43.86
N PHE A 360 53.00 -71.52 45.15
CA PHE A 360 52.20 -70.57 45.95
C PHE A 360 52.91 -69.21 46.08
N GLY A 361 54.22 -69.21 46.31
CA GLY A 361 55.02 -67.98 46.37
C GLY A 361 55.01 -67.21 45.05
N GLU A 362 55.10 -67.91 43.91
CA GLU A 362 55.00 -67.29 42.58
C GLU A 362 53.60 -66.69 42.31
N HIS A 363 52.54 -67.43 42.68
CA HIS A 363 51.17 -66.94 42.56
C HIS A 363 50.90 -65.73 43.46
N GLU A 364 51.37 -65.75 44.71
CA GLU A 364 51.25 -64.62 45.63
C GLU A 364 52.02 -63.39 45.11
N ALA A 365 53.23 -63.60 44.57
CA ALA A 365 54.02 -62.53 43.96
C ALA A 365 53.36 -61.96 42.69
N LYS A 366 52.62 -62.77 41.92
CA LYS A 366 51.83 -62.30 40.78
C LYS A 366 50.62 -61.48 41.26
N CYS A 367 49.84 -61.99 42.22
CA CYS A 367 48.72 -61.26 42.79
C CYS A 367 49.15 -59.91 43.41
N ARG A 368 50.29 -59.85 44.11
CA ARG A 368 50.83 -58.59 44.64
C ARG A 368 51.17 -57.58 43.55
N ARG A 369 51.72 -58.02 42.41
CA ARG A 369 52.01 -57.15 41.26
C ARG A 369 50.73 -56.63 40.61
N ASP A 370 49.74 -57.49 40.40
CA ASP A 370 48.45 -57.09 39.83
C ASP A 370 47.71 -56.11 40.76
N LEU A 371 47.77 -56.32 42.08
CA LEU A 371 47.21 -55.41 43.08
C LEU A 371 47.91 -54.04 43.08
N ALA A 372 49.25 -54.01 42.96
CA ALA A 372 50.02 -52.77 42.84
C ALA A 372 49.64 -51.98 41.58
N ALA A 373 49.54 -52.66 40.43
CA ALA A 373 49.13 -52.04 39.17
C ALA A 373 47.68 -51.52 39.21
N ALA A 374 46.77 -52.22 39.92
CA ALA A 374 45.41 -51.74 40.15
C ALA A 374 45.39 -50.48 41.04
N ASN A 375 46.21 -50.43 42.09
CA ASN A 375 46.31 -49.27 42.97
C ASN A 375 46.86 -48.03 42.27
N GLU A 376 47.84 -48.18 41.37
CA GLU A 376 48.33 -47.05 40.54
C GLU A 376 47.22 -46.50 39.62
N LYS A 377 46.42 -47.38 39.01
CA LYS A 377 45.27 -46.95 38.19
C LYS A 377 44.23 -46.21 39.02
N ILE A 378 43.92 -46.70 40.22
CA ILE A 378 42.98 -46.03 41.15
C ILE A 378 43.50 -44.64 41.52
N LEU A 379 44.80 -44.50 41.81
CA LEU A 379 45.41 -43.21 42.11
C LEU A 379 45.34 -42.24 40.93
N HIS A 380 45.62 -42.73 39.71
CA HIS A 380 45.48 -41.92 38.50
C HIS A 380 44.03 -41.46 38.30
N TYR A 381 43.05 -42.35 38.44
CA TYR A 381 41.65 -41.97 38.28
C TYR A 381 41.18 -40.98 39.34
N ARG A 382 41.64 -41.11 40.59
CA ARG A 382 41.39 -40.10 41.64
C ARG A 382 41.91 -38.73 41.24
N SER A 383 43.17 -38.64 40.80
CA SER A 383 43.74 -37.37 40.35
C SER A 383 42.97 -36.76 39.17
N LYS A 384 42.48 -37.60 38.24
CA LYS A 384 41.65 -37.16 37.12
C LYS A 384 40.29 -36.61 37.58
N VAL A 385 39.67 -37.24 38.57
CA VAL A 385 38.41 -36.77 39.18
C VAL A 385 38.64 -35.43 39.86
N ASP A 386 39.70 -35.28 40.66
CA ASP A 386 40.03 -34.00 41.32
C ASP A 386 40.25 -32.87 40.30
N GLU A 387 40.90 -33.16 39.16
CA GLU A 387 41.10 -32.18 38.10
C GLU A 387 39.77 -31.76 37.44
N LEU A 388 38.87 -32.71 37.22
CA LEU A 388 37.54 -32.46 36.66
C LEU A 388 36.65 -31.68 37.64
N GLU A 389 36.71 -31.99 38.93
CA GLU A 389 35.98 -31.26 39.96
C GLU A 389 36.42 -29.80 40.04
N ARG A 390 37.72 -29.52 39.96
CA ARG A 390 38.25 -28.14 39.90
C ARG A 390 37.75 -27.41 38.65
N LYS A 391 37.75 -28.05 37.48
CA LYS A 391 37.23 -27.45 36.24
C LYS A 391 35.73 -27.17 36.34
N CYS A 392 34.97 -28.08 36.93
CA CYS A 392 33.53 -27.92 37.14
C CYS A 392 33.24 -26.73 38.06
N LYS A 393 34.05 -26.57 39.12
CA LYS A 393 33.93 -25.44 40.05
C LYS A 393 34.26 -24.10 39.39
N MET A 394 35.36 -24.01 38.62
CA MET A 394 35.67 -22.80 37.85
C MET A 394 34.58 -22.45 36.83
N GLN A 395 33.98 -23.45 36.19
CA GLN A 395 32.86 -23.23 35.27
C GLN A 395 31.59 -22.76 36.00
N GLN A 396 31.32 -23.27 37.21
CA GLN A 396 30.23 -22.78 38.05
C GLN A 396 30.42 -21.32 38.44
N ASP A 397 31.64 -20.93 38.84
CA ASP A 397 31.97 -19.55 39.21
C ASP A 397 31.79 -18.61 38.00
N LEU A 398 32.26 -19.01 36.81
CA LEU A 398 32.06 -18.24 35.58
C LEU A 398 30.58 -18.09 35.21
N VAL A 399 29.78 -19.16 35.37
CA VAL A 399 28.32 -19.09 35.14
C VAL A 399 27.64 -18.15 36.13
N PHE A 400 28.13 -18.09 37.36
CA PHE A 400 27.61 -17.15 38.37
C PHE A 400 27.91 -15.70 37.99
N GLU A 401 29.15 -15.39 37.60
CA GLU A 401 29.54 -14.05 37.14
C GLU A 401 28.72 -13.61 35.91
N LEU A 402 28.62 -14.48 34.90
CA LEU A 402 27.82 -14.19 33.70
C LEU A 402 26.33 -13.97 34.01
N LYS A 403 25.78 -14.70 34.99
CA LYS A 403 24.40 -14.45 35.45
C LYS A 403 24.25 -13.09 36.10
N GLN A 404 25.24 -12.68 36.90
CA GLN A 404 25.23 -11.38 37.57
C GLN A 404 25.33 -10.24 36.56
N GLU A 405 26.22 -10.34 35.58
CA GLU A 405 26.33 -9.38 34.46
C GLU A 405 25.04 -9.32 33.63
N LEU A 406 24.41 -10.47 33.35
CA LEU A 406 23.14 -10.52 32.64
C LEU A 406 22.02 -9.81 33.42
N THR A 407 21.95 -10.00 34.74
CA THR A 407 20.96 -9.28 35.57
C THR A 407 21.21 -7.78 35.61
N ASN A 408 22.46 -7.34 35.65
CA ASN A 408 22.82 -5.93 35.66
C ASN A 408 22.51 -5.26 34.31
N THR A 409 22.88 -5.90 33.20
CA THR A 409 22.56 -5.39 31.85
C THR A 409 21.05 -5.37 31.60
N TYR A 410 20.32 -6.37 32.10
CA TYR A 410 18.85 -6.38 32.01
C TYR A 410 18.21 -5.24 32.80
N SER A 411 18.68 -4.95 34.01
CA SER A 411 18.15 -3.83 34.81
C SER A 411 18.49 -2.46 34.19
N GLU A 412 19.70 -2.29 33.64
CA GLU A 412 20.08 -1.08 32.89
C GLU A 412 19.23 -0.86 31.64
N LEU A 413 19.01 -1.91 30.84
CA LEU A 413 18.15 -1.83 29.65
C LEU A 413 16.71 -1.50 30.02
N LYS A 414 16.20 -2.08 31.11
CA LYS A 414 14.86 -1.79 31.61
C LYS A 414 14.74 -0.33 32.04
N LEU A 415 15.75 0.22 32.72
CA LEU A 415 15.77 1.63 33.11
C LEU A 415 15.76 2.56 31.89
N ARG A 416 16.60 2.27 30.89
CA ARG A 416 16.65 3.05 29.64
C ARG A 416 15.34 2.99 28.87
N ALA A 417 14.67 1.84 28.86
CA ALA A 417 13.36 1.70 28.23
C ALA A 417 12.32 2.61 28.90
N VAL A 418 12.27 2.62 30.24
CA VAL A 418 11.35 3.50 30.99
C VAL A 418 11.65 4.98 30.73
N GLN A 419 12.93 5.37 30.74
CA GLN A 419 13.33 6.76 30.43
C GLN A 419 12.93 7.16 28.99
N ALA A 420 13.08 6.25 28.03
CA ALA A 420 12.67 6.49 26.65
C ALA A 420 11.14 6.65 26.55
N GLU A 421 10.36 5.80 27.21
CA GLU A 421 8.90 5.91 27.27
C GLU A 421 8.43 7.23 27.89
N GLU A 422 9.06 7.66 28.99
CA GLU A 422 8.75 8.95 29.63
C GLU A 422 9.05 10.14 28.71
N SER A 423 10.21 10.12 28.04
CA SER A 423 10.58 11.17 27.08
C SER A 423 9.62 11.22 25.88
N PHE A 424 9.23 10.05 25.37
CA PHE A 424 8.28 9.93 24.28
C PHE A 424 6.89 10.45 24.67
N GLU A 425 6.40 10.10 25.87
CA GLU A 425 5.09 10.57 26.33
C GLU A 425 5.10 12.08 26.61
N ALA A 426 6.22 12.64 27.07
CA ALA A 426 6.40 14.10 27.21
C ALA A 426 6.37 14.81 25.85
N GLU A 427 7.08 14.28 24.86
CA GLU A 427 7.08 14.81 23.49
C GLU A 427 5.67 14.75 22.87
N LYS A 428 4.98 13.61 23.05
CA LYS A 428 3.60 13.41 22.59
C LYS A 428 2.61 14.37 23.26
N LYS A 429 2.83 14.75 24.52
CA LYS A 429 2.03 15.79 25.19
C LYS A 429 2.28 17.17 24.58
N ARG A 430 3.54 17.51 24.29
CA ARG A 430 3.89 18.79 23.62
C ARG A 430 3.28 18.89 22.22
N TYR A 431 3.37 17.84 21.41
CA TYR A 431 2.74 17.82 20.09
C TYR A 431 1.22 17.91 20.16
N ARG A 432 0.58 17.27 21.14
CA ARG A 432 -0.87 17.41 21.37
C ARG A 432 -1.23 18.85 21.70
N GLN A 433 -0.53 19.48 22.64
CA GLN A 433 -0.74 20.90 22.99
C GLN A 433 -0.55 21.81 21.78
N TYR A 434 0.53 21.66 21.02
CA TYR A 434 0.76 22.44 19.81
C TYR A 434 -0.36 22.28 18.77
N ARG A 435 -0.85 21.05 18.58
CA ARG A 435 -1.96 20.79 17.66
C ARG A 435 -3.24 21.46 18.15
N ASP A 436 -3.54 21.37 19.43
CA ASP A 436 -4.75 21.96 20.02
C ASP A 436 -4.67 23.51 20.00
N ASP A 437 -3.51 24.10 20.24
CA ASP A 437 -3.28 25.55 20.10
C ASP A 437 -3.45 26.00 18.64
N SER A 438 -2.92 25.21 17.69
CA SER A 438 -3.08 25.47 16.26
C SER A 438 -4.55 25.37 15.83
N THR A 439 -5.32 24.38 16.30
CA THR A 439 -6.74 24.27 15.95
C THR A 439 -7.56 25.42 16.54
N ILE A 440 -7.24 25.86 17.77
CA ILE A 440 -7.86 27.05 18.38
C ILE A 440 -7.56 28.30 17.54
N LEU A 441 -6.32 28.46 17.05
CA LEU A 441 -5.95 29.60 16.20
C LEU A 441 -6.71 29.57 14.87
N HIS A 442 -6.73 28.42 14.19
CA HIS A 442 -7.46 28.25 12.93
C HIS A 442 -8.97 28.50 13.13
N GLN A 443 -9.55 28.03 14.23
CA GLN A 443 -10.96 28.30 14.53
C GLN A 443 -11.21 29.81 14.69
N LYS A 444 -10.34 30.54 15.40
CA LYS A 444 -10.45 32.00 15.54
C LYS A 444 -10.32 32.73 14.20
N GLU A 445 -9.44 32.26 13.32
CA GLU A 445 -9.30 32.82 11.96
C GLU A 445 -10.57 32.58 11.13
N VAL A 446 -11.13 31.37 11.18
CA VAL A 446 -12.41 31.05 10.53
C VAL A 446 -13.54 31.91 11.07
N ASP A 447 -13.65 32.06 12.39
CA ASP A 447 -14.67 32.90 13.02
C ASP A 447 -14.52 34.38 12.66
N ASN A 448 -13.28 34.87 12.50
CA ASN A 448 -13.01 36.23 12.03
C ASN A 448 -13.40 36.41 10.56
N MET A 449 -13.06 35.45 9.69
CA MET A 449 -13.44 35.48 8.28
C MET A 449 -14.95 35.41 8.10
N ALA A 450 -15.64 34.56 8.88
CA ALA A 450 -17.10 34.46 8.86
C ALA A 450 -17.75 35.79 9.23
N ARG A 451 -17.28 36.44 10.31
CA ARG A 451 -17.77 37.79 10.70
C ARG A 451 -17.52 38.83 9.62
N HIS A 452 -16.35 38.82 8.99
CA HIS A 452 -16.08 39.73 7.87
C HIS A 452 -17.02 39.50 6.68
N LEU A 453 -17.29 38.24 6.35
CA LEU A 453 -18.23 37.89 5.28
C LEU A 453 -19.65 38.37 5.61
N GLU A 454 -20.14 38.12 6.83
CA GLU A 454 -21.44 38.59 7.30
C GLU A 454 -21.56 40.13 7.24
N ASP A 455 -20.52 40.86 7.66
CA ASP A 455 -20.51 42.32 7.58
C ASP A 455 -20.50 42.80 6.12
N THR A 456 -19.74 42.17 5.22
CA THR A 456 -19.74 42.52 3.79
C THR A 456 -21.08 42.21 3.12
N GLU A 457 -21.71 41.10 3.50
CA GLU A 457 -23.02 40.72 3.00
C GLU A 457 -24.09 41.70 3.48
N ARG A 458 -24.05 42.10 4.76
CA ARG A 458 -24.95 43.13 5.31
C ARG A 458 -24.81 44.45 4.55
N VAL A 459 -23.58 44.93 4.34
CA VAL A 459 -23.33 46.17 3.58
C VAL A 459 -23.82 46.06 2.14
N ALA A 460 -23.62 44.91 1.50
CA ALA A 460 -24.13 44.66 0.16
C ALA A 460 -25.66 44.66 0.12
N GLN A 461 -26.33 44.00 1.06
CA GLN A 461 -27.80 44.00 1.18
C GLN A 461 -28.34 45.42 1.41
N GLU A 462 -27.72 46.22 2.28
CA GLU A 462 -28.09 47.63 2.48
C GLU A 462 -27.89 48.48 1.21
N SER A 463 -26.87 48.18 0.40
CA SER A 463 -26.68 48.85 -0.89
C SER A 463 -27.74 48.47 -1.92
N VAL A 464 -28.15 47.20 -1.96
CA VAL A 464 -29.21 46.70 -2.83
C VAL A 464 -30.54 47.35 -2.45
N GLN A 465 -30.89 47.37 -1.16
CA GLN A 465 -32.11 48.03 -0.69
C GLN A 465 -32.16 49.51 -1.04
N ARG A 466 -31.03 50.23 -0.93
CA ARG A 466 -30.94 51.63 -1.37
C ARG A 466 -31.16 51.78 -2.87
N LEU A 467 -30.54 50.91 -3.68
CA LEU A 467 -30.74 50.93 -5.13
C LEU A 467 -32.18 50.61 -5.52
N GLU A 468 -32.82 49.65 -4.87
CA GLU A 468 -34.24 49.32 -5.07
C GLU A 468 -35.15 50.50 -4.71
N ALA A 469 -34.88 51.18 -3.59
CA ALA A 469 -35.62 52.39 -3.22
C ALA A 469 -35.45 53.52 -4.25
N THR A 470 -34.23 53.74 -4.76
CA THR A 470 -34.00 54.74 -5.83
C THR A 470 -34.70 54.36 -7.13
N LYS A 471 -34.70 53.08 -7.50
CA LYS A 471 -35.40 52.57 -8.69
C LYS A 471 -36.90 52.83 -8.58
N LEU A 472 -37.51 52.49 -7.45
CA LEU A 472 -38.93 52.76 -7.20
C LEU A 472 -39.25 54.25 -7.30
N GLY A 473 -38.41 55.11 -6.71
CA GLY A 473 -38.57 56.57 -6.84
C GLY A 473 -38.53 57.05 -8.28
N LEU A 474 -37.58 56.56 -9.08
CA LEU A 474 -37.48 56.89 -10.52
C LEU A 474 -38.68 56.36 -11.33
N GLU A 475 -39.20 55.17 -11.00
CA GLU A 475 -40.40 54.61 -11.64
C GLU A 475 -41.65 55.44 -11.33
N GLU A 476 -41.78 55.95 -10.10
CA GLU A 476 -42.84 56.89 -9.72
C GLU A 476 -42.71 58.22 -10.47
N GLU A 477 -41.51 58.80 -10.55
CA GLU A 477 -41.25 60.04 -11.30
C GLU A 477 -41.56 59.87 -12.79
N LEU A 478 -41.12 58.77 -13.39
CA LEU A 478 -41.40 58.44 -14.79
C LEU A 478 -42.90 58.28 -15.04
N SER A 479 -43.63 57.70 -14.10
CA SER A 479 -45.09 57.59 -14.15
C SER A 479 -45.77 58.96 -14.06
N ARG A 480 -45.31 59.84 -13.17
CA ARG A 480 -45.81 61.23 -13.10
C ARG A 480 -45.55 62.00 -14.38
N LEU A 481 -44.34 61.89 -14.95
CA LEU A 481 -43.98 62.53 -16.21
C LEU A 481 -44.82 62.01 -17.38
N LYS A 482 -45.10 60.71 -17.44
CA LYS A 482 -46.02 60.13 -18.44
C LYS A 482 -47.43 60.72 -18.35
N ILE A 483 -47.95 60.88 -17.13
CA ILE A 483 -49.27 61.50 -16.91
C ILE A 483 -49.24 62.98 -17.34
N MET A 484 -48.20 63.72 -16.98
CA MET A 484 -48.05 65.12 -17.40
C MET A 484 -47.96 65.26 -18.92
N LEU A 485 -47.19 64.39 -19.58
CA LEU A 485 -47.06 64.38 -21.03
C LEU A 485 -48.40 64.06 -21.69
N ALA A 486 -49.14 63.06 -21.20
CA ALA A 486 -50.48 62.73 -21.69
C ALA A 486 -51.45 63.90 -21.56
N ASN A 487 -51.40 64.64 -20.45
CA ASN A 487 -52.22 65.84 -20.26
C ASN A 487 -51.83 66.97 -21.22
N GLN A 488 -50.53 67.18 -21.49
CA GLN A 488 -50.07 68.15 -22.47
C GLN A 488 -50.49 67.79 -23.90
N TYR A 489 -50.42 66.50 -24.26
CA TYR A 489 -50.94 66.01 -25.54
C TYR A 489 -52.44 66.27 -25.66
N ALA A 490 -53.23 65.97 -24.63
CA ALA A 490 -54.67 66.24 -24.63
C ALA A 490 -54.99 67.74 -24.79
N GLN A 491 -54.25 68.61 -24.09
CA GLN A 491 -54.39 70.06 -24.24
C GLN A 491 -54.02 70.55 -25.65
N ALA A 492 -52.93 70.05 -26.22
CA ALA A 492 -52.52 70.38 -27.58
C ALA A 492 -53.55 69.91 -28.62
N GLU A 493 -54.14 68.72 -28.41
CA GLU A 493 -55.19 68.18 -29.27
C GLU A 493 -56.48 69.02 -29.18
N GLU A 494 -56.83 69.49 -27.98
CA GLU A 494 -57.96 70.41 -27.77
C GLU A 494 -57.74 71.76 -28.47
N GLU A 495 -56.53 72.33 -28.40
CA GLU A 495 -56.17 73.56 -29.13
C GLU A 495 -56.21 73.35 -30.65
N VAL A 496 -55.72 72.21 -31.16
CA VAL A 496 -55.85 71.85 -32.58
C VAL A 496 -57.33 71.74 -32.98
N GLN A 497 -58.18 71.20 -32.10
CA GLN A 497 -59.62 71.11 -32.34
C GLN A 497 -60.29 72.49 -32.39
N LYS A 498 -59.87 73.44 -31.54
CA LYS A 498 -60.31 74.85 -31.58
C LYS A 498 -59.87 75.57 -32.85
N VAL A 499 -58.64 75.32 -33.32
CA VAL A 499 -58.15 75.89 -34.59
C VAL A 499 -58.92 75.31 -35.78
N ARG A 500 -59.23 74.00 -35.77
CA ARG A 500 -60.05 73.36 -36.80
C ARG A 500 -61.48 73.93 -36.86
N SER A 501 -62.13 74.16 -35.71
CA SER A 501 -63.46 74.77 -35.69
C SER A 501 -63.43 76.24 -36.14
N PHE A 502 -62.38 76.99 -35.81
CA PHE A 502 -62.17 78.34 -36.33
C PHE A 502 -61.95 78.37 -37.86
N ALA A 503 -61.21 77.40 -38.40
CA ALA A 503 -61.02 77.25 -39.84
C ALA A 503 -62.34 76.93 -40.57
N GLN A 504 -63.19 76.06 -40.02
CA GLN A 504 -64.53 75.79 -40.57
C GLN A 504 -65.43 77.04 -40.57
N LEU A 505 -65.32 77.90 -39.55
CA LEU A 505 -66.07 79.17 -39.50
C LEU A 505 -65.57 80.19 -40.55
N LYS A 506 -64.26 80.15 -40.88
CA LYS A 506 -63.67 80.94 -41.96
C LYS A 506 -64.05 80.43 -43.35
N GLU A 507 -64.20 79.12 -43.53
CA GLU A 507 -64.74 78.52 -44.76
C GLU A 507 -66.21 78.89 -44.99
N GLN A 508 -67.04 78.91 -43.94
CA GLN A 508 -68.42 79.41 -44.02
C GLN A 508 -68.48 80.90 -44.42
N ASN A 509 -67.56 81.73 -43.93
CA ASN A 509 -67.44 83.12 -44.36
C ASN A 509 -66.95 83.27 -45.83
N CYS A 510 -66.16 82.32 -46.35
CA CYS A 510 -65.79 82.30 -47.76
C CYS A 510 -66.97 81.91 -48.67
N ALA A 511 -67.87 81.04 -48.21
CA ALA A 511 -69.10 80.72 -48.93
C ALA A 511 -70.03 81.94 -49.09
N VAL A 512 -70.14 82.78 -48.06
CA VAL A 512 -70.92 84.04 -48.11
C VAL A 512 -70.30 85.07 -49.07
N LEU A 513 -68.97 85.07 -49.23
CA LEU A 513 -68.27 85.93 -50.20
C LEU A 513 -68.40 85.41 -51.64
N GLN A 514 -68.52 84.10 -51.85
CA GLN A 514 -68.81 83.50 -53.16
C GLN A 514 -70.23 83.83 -53.65
N ASP A 515 -71.24 83.90 -52.78
CA ASP A 515 -72.60 84.33 -53.15
C ASP A 515 -72.68 85.84 -53.46
N LYS A 516 -71.85 86.68 -52.83
CA LYS A 516 -71.65 88.09 -53.21
C LYS A 516 -70.94 88.25 -54.57
N LEU A 517 -70.03 87.34 -54.91
CA LEU A 517 -69.36 87.34 -56.22
C LEU A 517 -70.32 86.93 -57.34
N ARG A 518 -71.28 86.03 -57.06
CA ARG A 518 -72.29 85.55 -58.02
C ARG A 518 -73.30 86.64 -58.41
N THR A 519 -73.68 87.50 -57.46
CA THR A 519 -74.57 88.65 -57.69
C THR A 519 -73.90 89.80 -58.46
N LEU A 520 -72.59 90.03 -58.25
CA LEU A 520 -71.81 90.98 -59.05
C LEU A 520 -71.50 90.48 -60.47
N THR A 521 -71.44 89.16 -60.68
CA THR A 521 -71.23 88.56 -62.01
C THR A 521 -72.47 88.73 -62.91
N GLN A 522 -73.68 88.72 -62.33
CA GLN A 522 -74.93 88.97 -63.07
C GLN A 522 -75.11 90.44 -63.51
N SER A 523 -74.55 91.43 -62.80
CA SER A 523 -74.59 92.84 -63.24
C SER A 523 -73.55 93.16 -64.32
N ARG A 524 -72.43 92.45 -64.33
CA ARG A 524 -71.41 92.50 -65.39
C ARG A 524 -71.94 92.01 -66.74
N ASP A 525 -72.67 90.90 -66.75
CA ASP A 525 -73.17 90.29 -67.99
C ASP A 525 -74.30 91.10 -68.65
N GLN A 526 -75.00 91.96 -67.88
CA GLN A 526 -75.97 92.94 -68.41
C GLN A 526 -75.29 94.16 -69.06
N ALA A 527 -74.12 94.60 -68.59
CA ALA A 527 -73.33 95.66 -69.21
C ALA A 527 -72.58 95.19 -70.48
N GLN A 528 -72.25 93.90 -70.56
CA GLN A 528 -71.52 93.30 -71.68
C GLN A 528 -72.38 93.16 -72.95
N ASN A 529 -73.71 93.08 -72.83
CA ASN A 529 -74.64 93.07 -73.97
C ASN A 529 -74.86 94.45 -74.62
N GLN A 530 -74.59 95.55 -73.91
CA GLN A 530 -74.63 96.90 -74.50
C GLN A 530 -73.34 97.23 -75.30
N ILE A 531 -72.23 96.58 -74.97
CA ILE A 531 -70.94 96.73 -75.67
C ILE A 531 -70.92 95.94 -77.00
N LEU A 532 -71.71 94.87 -77.11
CA LEU A 532 -71.82 94.06 -78.33
C LEU A 532 -72.53 94.78 -79.50
N GLN A 533 -73.35 95.80 -79.23
CA GLN A 533 -73.97 96.65 -80.26
C GLN A 533 -73.04 97.78 -80.77
N GLN A 534 -71.98 98.14 -80.03
CA GLN A 534 -71.00 99.15 -80.45
C GLN A 534 -69.84 98.58 -81.28
N ASN A 535 -69.57 97.26 -81.18
CA ASN A 535 -68.51 96.57 -81.93
C ASN A 535 -68.80 96.35 -83.43
N GLN A 536 -70.01 96.63 -83.93
CA GLN A 536 -70.31 96.61 -85.37
C GLN A 536 -69.78 97.85 -86.13
N VAL A 537 -69.48 98.96 -85.43
CA VAL A 537 -68.94 100.19 -86.03
C VAL A 537 -67.39 100.21 -86.08
N ILE A 538 -66.73 99.36 -85.28
CA ILE A 538 -65.26 99.28 -85.20
C ILE A 538 -64.65 98.43 -86.32
N ALA A 539 -65.43 97.53 -86.94
CA ALA A 539 -64.99 96.70 -88.06
C ALA A 539 -64.66 97.49 -89.35
N GLU A 540 -65.21 98.71 -89.51
CA GLU A 540 -64.94 99.57 -90.68
C GLU A 540 -63.64 100.39 -90.54
N LEU A 541 -63.07 100.51 -89.33
CA LEU A 541 -61.82 101.27 -89.07
C LEU A 541 -60.56 100.38 -89.03
N GLN A 542 -60.71 99.05 -88.93
CA GLN A 542 -59.59 98.09 -88.89
C GLN A 542 -58.95 97.80 -90.25
N THR A 543 -59.59 98.14 -91.37
CA THR A 543 -58.98 98.00 -92.72
C THR A 543 -57.92 99.07 -93.03
N LYS A 544 -57.88 100.17 -92.27
CA LYS A 544 -56.97 101.31 -92.51
C LYS A 544 -55.65 101.29 -91.71
N ASN A 545 -55.56 100.57 -90.59
CA ASN A 545 -54.35 100.58 -89.75
C ASN A 545 -53.36 99.43 -90.02
N ASN A 546 -53.79 98.38 -90.74
CA ASN A 546 -52.88 97.31 -91.19
C ASN A 546 -51.77 97.83 -92.14
N GLN A 547 -51.87 99.06 -92.64
CA GLN A 547 -50.79 99.74 -93.38
C GLN A 547 -49.68 100.32 -92.50
N LEU A 548 -49.89 100.56 -91.19
CA LEU A 548 -48.88 101.13 -90.28
C LEU A 548 -48.08 100.06 -89.52
N SER A 549 -48.52 98.79 -89.52
CA SER A 549 -47.81 97.70 -88.84
C SER A 549 -46.51 97.26 -89.50
N LEU A 550 -46.22 97.68 -90.74
CA LEU A 550 -44.97 97.37 -91.46
C LEU A 550 -43.75 98.21 -91.01
N GLU A 551 -43.93 99.33 -90.30
CA GLU A 551 -42.82 100.20 -89.86
C GLU A 551 -42.24 99.84 -88.47
N ILE A 552 -42.97 99.06 -87.65
CA ILE A 552 -42.55 98.73 -86.27
C ILE A 552 -41.57 97.53 -86.23
N GLU A 553 -41.54 96.71 -87.29
CA GLU A 553 -40.69 95.50 -87.38
C GLU A 553 -39.18 95.80 -87.47
N VAL A 554 -38.81 97.03 -87.83
CA VAL A 554 -37.41 97.50 -87.93
C VAL A 554 -36.81 97.89 -86.57
N ILE A 555 -37.63 98.21 -85.56
CA ILE A 555 -37.15 98.61 -84.22
C ILE A 555 -36.89 97.39 -83.30
N LYS A 556 -37.47 96.22 -83.61
CA LYS A 556 -37.27 94.97 -82.85
C LYS A 556 -35.84 94.42 -82.91
N ARG A 557 -35.07 94.64 -83.98
CA ARG A 557 -33.68 94.12 -84.11
C ARG A 557 -32.61 94.85 -83.27
N ARG A 558 -32.95 95.96 -82.60
CA ARG A 558 -32.00 96.76 -81.79
C ARG A 558 -32.04 96.39 -80.31
N ILE A 559 -33.07 95.67 -79.84
CA ILE A 559 -33.27 95.31 -78.44
C ILE A 559 -32.65 93.94 -78.10
N ASP A 560 -32.55 93.03 -79.08
CA ASP A 560 -31.95 91.69 -78.91
C ASP A 560 -30.42 91.71 -78.64
N GLY A 561 -29.73 92.83 -78.88
CA GLY A 561 -28.28 92.96 -78.67
C GLY A 561 -27.85 93.32 -77.24
N LEU A 562 -28.76 93.74 -76.36
CA LEU A 562 -28.44 94.19 -74.99
C LEU A 562 -28.90 93.21 -73.89
N GLN A 563 -29.53 92.09 -74.25
CA GLN A 563 -29.92 91.03 -73.31
C GLN A 563 -28.97 89.82 -73.31
N GLN A 564 -28.01 89.77 -74.25
CA GLN A 564 -27.04 88.67 -74.39
C GLN A 564 -25.83 88.76 -73.44
N GLU A 565 -25.65 89.87 -72.70
CA GLU A 565 -24.55 90.07 -71.74
C GLU A 565 -24.96 89.83 -70.26
N LEU A 566 -26.25 89.60 -69.97
CA LEU A 566 -26.74 89.46 -68.58
C LEU A 566 -26.98 87.99 -68.15
N GLY A 567 -27.07 87.03 -69.08
CA GLY A 567 -27.35 85.62 -68.80
C GLY A 567 -26.11 84.72 -68.64
N THR A 568 -24.94 85.15 -69.13
CA THR A 568 -23.67 84.39 -69.06
C THR A 568 -23.10 84.27 -67.64
N LYS A 569 -23.78 84.81 -66.62
CA LYS A 569 -23.44 84.65 -65.18
C LYS A 569 -24.42 83.78 -64.38
N GLU A 570 -25.49 83.27 -64.99
CA GLU A 570 -26.45 82.36 -64.32
C GLU A 570 -26.19 80.87 -64.60
N GLU A 571 -25.39 80.54 -65.62
CA GLU A 571 -24.98 79.16 -65.93
C GLU A 571 -23.83 78.61 -65.06
N GLU A 572 -23.08 79.46 -64.34
CA GLU A 572 -22.00 79.01 -63.42
C GLU A 572 -22.52 78.53 -62.04
N LYS A 573 -23.77 78.83 -61.67
CA LYS A 573 -24.35 78.38 -60.38
C LYS A 573 -25.04 77.01 -60.43
N VAL A 574 -25.41 76.51 -61.61
CA VAL A 574 -26.14 75.24 -61.76
C VAL A 574 -25.18 74.03 -61.87
N SER A 575 -23.89 74.26 -62.17
CA SER A 575 -22.84 73.23 -62.23
C SER A 575 -22.30 72.78 -60.85
N ALA A 576 -22.48 73.59 -59.80
CA ALA A 576 -21.96 73.29 -58.45
C ALA A 576 -22.88 72.38 -57.60
N LEU A 577 -24.18 72.28 -57.92
CA LEU A 577 -25.17 71.52 -57.13
C LEU A 577 -25.41 70.07 -57.60
N THR A 578 -24.77 69.65 -58.70
CA THR A 578 -24.77 68.27 -59.20
C THR A 578 -23.51 67.48 -58.80
N LYS A 579 -22.45 68.14 -58.32
CA LYS A 579 -21.24 67.48 -57.79
C LYS A 579 -21.37 67.01 -56.34
N ALA A 580 -22.11 67.75 -55.50
CA ALA A 580 -22.31 67.40 -54.08
C ALA A 580 -23.32 66.26 -53.84
N ARG A 581 -24.02 65.77 -54.88
CA ARG A 581 -25.00 64.68 -54.76
C ARG A 581 -24.40 63.29 -54.99
N VAL A 582 -23.21 63.22 -55.61
CA VAL A 582 -22.49 61.96 -55.90
C VAL A 582 -21.58 61.55 -54.73
N GLU A 583 -21.06 62.50 -53.95
CA GLU A 583 -20.20 62.22 -52.78
C GLU A 583 -20.96 61.59 -51.58
N PHE A 584 -22.27 61.83 -51.43
CA PHE A 584 -23.05 61.24 -50.32
C PHE A 584 -23.47 59.78 -50.55
N HIS A 585 -23.45 59.27 -51.79
CA HIS A 585 -23.77 57.85 -52.07
C HIS A 585 -22.57 56.92 -51.92
N GLU A 586 -21.32 57.42 -52.00
CA GLU A 586 -20.10 56.64 -51.73
C GLU A 586 -19.76 56.53 -50.22
N GLN A 587 -20.26 57.45 -49.37
CA GLN A 587 -20.04 57.38 -47.92
C GLN A 587 -20.93 56.34 -47.21
N ILE A 588 -22.09 56.00 -47.77
CA ILE A 588 -23.01 55.01 -47.18
C ILE A 588 -22.46 53.58 -47.38
N GLY A 589 -21.86 53.28 -48.54
CA GLY A 589 -21.20 51.99 -48.78
C GLY A 589 -19.92 51.75 -47.97
N HIS A 590 -19.25 52.81 -47.51
CA HIS A 590 -18.04 52.71 -46.70
C HIS A 590 -18.31 52.37 -45.22
N LEU A 591 -19.50 52.72 -44.70
CA LEU A 591 -19.90 52.47 -43.31
C LEU A 591 -20.40 51.03 -43.09
N GLU A 592 -21.01 50.39 -44.10
CA GLU A 592 -21.43 48.99 -44.04
C GLU A 592 -20.25 48.01 -44.11
N ALA A 593 -19.14 48.39 -44.77
CA ALA A 593 -17.88 47.62 -44.76
C ALA A 593 -17.12 47.73 -43.42
N GLN A 594 -17.28 48.82 -42.67
CA GLN A 594 -16.62 49.01 -41.37
C GLN A 594 -17.21 48.14 -40.25
N LEU A 595 -18.50 47.81 -40.30
CA LEU A 595 -19.16 46.91 -39.34
C LEU A 595 -18.65 45.47 -39.45
N SER A 596 -18.39 44.97 -40.67
CA SER A 596 -17.82 43.62 -40.88
C SER A 596 -16.35 43.53 -40.41
N THR A 597 -15.57 44.61 -40.53
CA THR A 597 -14.20 44.66 -39.97
C THR A 597 -14.15 44.79 -38.44
N GLN A 598 -15.22 45.28 -37.80
CA GLN A 598 -15.29 45.40 -36.33
C GLN A 598 -15.50 44.05 -35.63
N GLU A 599 -16.21 43.11 -36.25
CA GLU A 599 -16.39 41.76 -35.68
C GLU A 599 -15.09 40.94 -35.69
N GLY A 600 -14.27 41.05 -36.75
CA GLY A 600 -12.93 40.45 -36.80
C GLY A 600 -11.91 41.09 -35.84
N LEU A 601 -12.10 42.36 -35.47
CA LEU A 601 -11.29 43.04 -34.46
C LEU A 601 -11.64 42.60 -33.03
N ARG A 602 -12.90 42.25 -32.74
CA ARG A 602 -13.31 41.70 -31.43
C ARG A 602 -12.68 40.34 -31.12
N GLU A 603 -12.54 39.47 -32.12
CA GLU A 603 -11.84 38.17 -31.96
C GLU A 603 -10.32 38.33 -31.77
N LYS A 604 -9.71 39.30 -32.47
CA LYS A 604 -8.30 39.66 -32.29
C LYS A 604 -8.01 40.32 -30.94
N ILE A 605 -8.94 41.13 -30.42
CA ILE A 605 -8.84 41.73 -29.08
C ILE A 605 -8.96 40.64 -27.99
N SER A 606 -9.87 39.67 -28.12
CA SER A 606 -10.01 38.58 -27.15
C SER A 606 -8.78 37.64 -27.11
N THR A 607 -8.14 37.40 -28.27
CA THR A 607 -6.89 36.62 -28.34
C THR A 607 -5.67 37.39 -27.83
N LEU A 608 -5.60 38.70 -28.08
CA LEU A 608 -4.57 39.58 -27.54
C LEU A 608 -4.73 39.81 -26.02
N GLU A 609 -5.95 39.86 -25.48
CA GLU A 609 -6.20 39.96 -24.02
C GLU A 609 -5.78 38.70 -23.27
N ARG A 610 -5.93 37.51 -23.89
CA ARG A 610 -5.38 36.25 -23.34
C ARG A 610 -3.86 36.22 -23.39
N GLN A 611 -3.23 36.69 -24.47
CA GLN A 611 -1.77 36.82 -24.55
C GLN A 611 -1.23 37.89 -23.58
N GLN A 612 -1.93 39.00 -23.39
CA GLN A 612 -1.57 40.06 -22.44
C GLN A 612 -1.70 39.59 -20.99
N LYS A 613 -2.64 38.70 -20.65
CA LYS A 613 -2.70 38.06 -19.32
C LYS A 613 -1.52 37.13 -19.07
N VAL A 614 -1.10 36.35 -20.07
CA VAL A 614 0.07 35.46 -19.96
C VAL A 614 1.38 36.26 -19.91
N GLN A 615 1.52 37.29 -20.74
CA GLN A 615 2.66 38.21 -20.70
C GLN A 615 2.69 39.07 -19.43
N SER A 616 1.55 39.45 -18.86
CA SER A 616 1.52 40.15 -17.56
C SER A 616 1.94 39.24 -16.41
N TYR A 617 1.66 37.94 -16.48
CA TYR A 617 2.14 36.97 -15.49
C TYR A 617 3.65 36.76 -15.60
N GLN A 618 4.17 36.60 -16.83
CA GLN A 618 5.61 36.51 -17.09
C GLN A 618 6.36 37.81 -16.74
N HIS A 619 5.80 38.99 -17.05
CA HIS A 619 6.37 40.27 -16.65
C HIS A 619 6.34 40.48 -15.14
N ARG A 620 5.36 39.93 -14.42
CA ARG A 620 5.31 39.98 -12.96
C ARG A 620 6.36 39.08 -12.31
N GLU A 621 6.67 37.93 -12.91
CA GLU A 621 7.75 37.04 -12.49
C GLU A 621 9.13 37.67 -12.77
N ILE A 622 9.32 38.28 -13.95
CA ILE A 622 10.54 39.03 -14.30
C ILE A 622 10.71 40.29 -13.42
N LEU A 623 9.62 40.98 -13.06
CA LEU A 623 9.66 42.12 -12.14
C LEU A 623 10.07 41.69 -10.73
N LEU A 624 9.57 40.56 -10.23
CA LEU A 624 9.98 40.01 -8.93
C LEU A 624 11.46 39.60 -8.92
N ASP A 625 11.95 38.99 -10.00
CA ASP A 625 13.37 38.68 -10.16
C ASP A 625 14.22 39.96 -10.22
N LYS A 626 13.76 41.00 -10.93
CA LYS A 626 14.45 42.30 -11.00
C LYS A 626 14.37 43.08 -9.69
N GLU A 627 13.29 42.99 -8.93
CA GLU A 627 13.18 43.56 -7.57
C GLU A 627 14.13 42.84 -6.58
N SER A 628 14.35 41.54 -6.76
CA SER A 628 15.37 40.80 -6.00
C SER A 628 16.79 41.25 -6.35
N GLU A 629 17.10 41.44 -7.64
CA GLU A 629 18.40 41.97 -8.10
C GLU A 629 18.61 43.42 -7.64
N ILE A 630 17.56 44.26 -7.69
CA ILE A 630 17.59 45.64 -7.19
C ILE A 630 17.82 45.66 -5.69
N SER A 631 17.21 44.75 -4.92
CA SER A 631 17.45 44.64 -3.48
C SER A 631 18.89 44.24 -3.16
N ILE A 632 19.47 43.31 -3.94
CA ILE A 632 20.88 42.91 -3.82
C ILE A 632 21.82 44.07 -4.22
N LEU A 633 21.47 44.85 -5.23
CA LEU A 633 22.24 46.02 -5.65
C LEU A 633 22.12 47.19 -4.68
N MET A 634 20.95 47.41 -4.06
CA MET A 634 20.77 48.40 -3.00
C MET A 634 21.58 48.03 -1.75
N GLU A 635 21.68 46.75 -1.39
CA GLU A 635 22.53 46.31 -0.28
C GLU A 635 24.02 46.52 -0.59
N LYS A 636 24.45 46.28 -1.84
CA LYS A 636 25.81 46.60 -2.30
C LYS A 636 26.07 48.12 -2.34
N LEU A 637 25.09 48.92 -2.73
CA LEU A 637 25.17 50.39 -2.71
C LEU A 637 25.29 50.90 -1.27
N ARG A 638 24.52 50.32 -0.34
CA ARG A 638 24.57 50.65 1.09
C ARG A 638 25.90 50.31 1.74
N LEU A 639 26.50 49.19 1.35
CA LEU A 639 27.87 48.82 1.76
C LEU A 639 28.93 49.76 1.16
N LYS A 640 28.74 50.19 -0.09
CA LYS A 640 29.62 51.18 -0.75
C LYS A 640 29.47 52.59 -0.15
N ASP A 641 28.25 53.00 0.21
CA ASP A 641 28.00 54.27 0.88
C ASP A 641 28.58 54.27 2.30
N ALA A 642 28.54 53.15 3.02
CA ALA A 642 29.24 52.99 4.30
C ALA A 642 30.77 53.04 4.16
N GLU A 643 31.32 52.50 3.07
CA GLU A 643 32.75 52.60 2.74
C GLU A 643 33.15 54.03 2.37
N ILE A 644 32.31 54.75 1.62
CA ILE A 644 32.49 56.18 1.29
C ILE A 644 32.38 57.06 2.54
N LEU A 645 31.48 56.74 3.47
CA LEU A 645 31.37 57.48 4.73
C LEU A 645 32.62 57.28 5.60
N ARG A 646 33.17 56.06 5.65
CA ARG A 646 34.46 55.79 6.31
C ARG A 646 35.62 56.59 5.68
N ILE A 647 35.70 56.63 4.35
CA ILE A 647 36.74 57.41 3.65
C ILE A 647 36.57 58.91 3.92
N ARG A 648 35.34 59.43 3.95
CA ARG A 648 35.06 60.83 4.29
C ARG A 648 35.39 61.15 5.75
N GLU A 649 35.15 60.23 6.68
CA GLU A 649 35.54 60.39 8.08
C GLU A 649 37.08 60.37 8.24
N GLU A 650 37.78 59.50 7.51
CA GLU A 650 39.25 59.48 7.47
C GLU A 650 39.84 60.74 6.83
N GLU A 651 39.21 61.30 5.79
CA GLU A 651 39.58 62.57 5.17
C GLU A 651 39.26 63.77 6.07
N ALA A 652 38.13 63.76 6.78
CA ALA A 652 37.79 64.77 7.78
C ALA A 652 38.77 64.74 8.97
N HIS A 653 39.24 63.55 9.36
CA HIS A 653 40.27 63.40 10.39
C HIS A 653 41.64 63.93 9.92
N ARG A 654 42.02 63.68 8.66
CA ARG A 654 43.22 64.29 8.04
C ARG A 654 43.11 65.80 7.92
N ALA A 655 41.94 66.33 7.55
CA ALA A 655 41.69 67.77 7.44
C ALA A 655 41.74 68.46 8.82
N CYS A 656 41.23 67.82 9.87
CA CYS A 656 41.30 68.32 11.24
C CYS A 656 42.75 68.39 11.78
N LEU A 657 43.58 67.39 11.47
CA LEU A 657 45.03 67.43 11.78
C LEU A 657 45.75 68.57 11.06
N LEU A 658 45.38 68.85 9.80
CA LEU A 658 45.92 69.95 9.00
C LEU A 658 45.45 71.33 9.53
N GLN A 659 44.20 71.43 9.97
CA GLN A 659 43.65 72.66 10.56
C GLN A 659 44.29 72.97 11.92
N ASN A 660 44.58 71.95 12.74
CA ASN A 660 45.31 72.11 13.99
C ASN A 660 46.79 72.49 13.77
N ALA A 661 47.42 71.99 12.71
CA ALA A 661 48.76 72.45 12.31
C ALA A 661 48.78 73.92 11.84
N ILE A 662 47.74 74.37 11.14
CA ILE A 662 47.59 75.77 10.70
C ILE A 662 47.24 76.70 11.87
N HIS A 663 46.41 76.25 12.82
CA HIS A 663 46.05 77.06 14.00
C HIS A 663 47.24 77.23 14.96
N SER A 664 48.15 76.26 15.03
CA SER A 664 49.44 76.40 15.73
C SER A 664 50.41 77.37 15.04
N TYR A 665 50.24 77.63 13.74
CA TYR A 665 51.07 78.57 12.96
C TYR A 665 50.55 80.01 13.07
N ILE A 666 49.23 80.21 13.16
CA ILE A 666 48.60 81.55 13.24
C ILE A 666 48.61 82.13 14.67
N SER A 667 48.75 81.29 15.70
CA SER A 667 48.86 81.72 17.10
C SER A 667 50.29 82.13 17.53
N SER A 668 51.21 82.31 16.59
CA SER A 668 52.58 82.75 16.86
C SER A 668 53.07 83.87 15.91
N SER A 669 52.37 85.02 15.86
CA SER A 669 53.01 86.36 15.91
C SER A 669 52.02 87.54 15.71
N PRO A 670 52.31 88.73 16.28
CA PRO A 670 51.31 89.74 16.67
C PRO A 670 51.28 90.98 15.74
N LEU A 671 50.34 91.91 16.05
CA LEU A 671 50.09 93.28 15.50
C LEU A 671 49.02 93.30 14.38
N GLY A 672 48.01 94.17 14.36
CA GLY A 672 47.63 95.35 15.14
C GLY A 672 46.36 95.92 14.49
N SER A 673 45.36 96.29 15.29
CA SER A 673 44.87 97.67 15.45
C SER A 673 43.75 98.14 14.50
N THR A 674 42.66 98.61 15.14
CA THR A 674 41.78 99.76 14.79
C THR A 674 40.80 99.60 13.60
N THR A 675 39.56 100.11 13.56
CA THR A 675 38.68 100.99 14.39
C THR A 675 37.34 101.10 13.61
N ASP A 676 36.19 100.95 14.27
CA ASP A 676 35.13 101.96 14.55
C ASP A 676 33.97 102.18 13.55
N LYS A 677 32.77 102.24 14.18
CA LYS A 677 31.53 103.01 13.88
C LYS A 677 30.70 102.55 12.68
N LYS A 678 29.41 102.24 12.80
CA LYS A 678 28.31 102.80 13.61
C LYS A 678 27.30 101.71 13.98
#